data_AF-A0A7X9RZL5-F1
#
_entry.id   AF-A0A7X9RZL5-F1
#
_cell.length_a   1.000
_cell.length_b   1.000
_cell.length_c   1.000
_cell.angle_alpha   90.00
_cell.angle_beta   90.00
_cell.angle_gamma   90.00
#
_symmetry.space_group_name_H-M   'P 1'
#
loop_
_entity.id
_entity.type
_entity.pdbx_description
1 polymer ?
#
loop_
_entity_poly.entity_id
_entity_poly.type
_entity_poly.pdbx_seq_one_letter_code
_entity_poly.pdbx_strand_id
1 'polypeptide(L)'
;MIQKVINTLTIVLIPASLLKFKGLPFLYYDKYYLGWLIILTFISLISLFSKKNEENKPTLLNLIIFFIAVITTASINTENLFIIYSWYFIGGATLLLFLSTIRLTNQNIYYYLWAIFICSVLESIWGILQLFEILEPSSKYFAIGGSFKGPNHFGAFLGLGIISLLLIIKKINANSLKIALGLIGVFFFGFMYYVEARGAILSLIVGISTYIYQNTNKHKSFFLIGVFGASIILSIALLNTNSDSINGRLLIGKITLLESLKKPILGHGLHSFGTEFSKAKATYFSQERPWEEIRVASPVNVAYNDFMEMPFELGYVFTIIFVGLLLFILLKSPNNEENLLCKIVIIYLFIFSITNAVKYYPVFIIIDVIAFVRLAQECTFQYNIPFIKTSFLKFAYIPFTLLLTVLIIQRSRAEYYFQTKKNLNKKGTQNLETIIDYSTKINERGEHLYKVYSFLKKNNEKELAFEYITKTCERSHQSKYHNHLAKEYILKNNFAKANSIYNYIANATPYKFRYQSNYMNFNNKLHKSKATVITAQKIVDLPVKIASARVDNYKKQAKRVLKLNLQTLKDSLLSGDLSRELTYNSKLLHMRIPYKIYTPPVEHLTKKLPVVFVNDGNKYLKKGKLHQKIDSLIECGKIEPIIAVFIDPINLNRKHLKVRNQLFIKNRKFVSFFKTELMPHIEKKLPVSNIRKDRTIWGVSFGGLFASYIADEEPDLFKNIVMQSPAFNPYYELFDHYKSKPLQDFKMYLGYGTGKDTESQDLPFIKIMQEKGYEILIDRVDGANHDWKQWEPQLNDILIYYFGKRNDGQF
;
A
#
# COMPACT_ATOMS: atom_id res chain seq x y z
N MET A 1 33.71 39.06 -24.12
CA MET A 1 32.24 38.88 -24.21
C MET A 1 31.76 37.69 -23.39
N ILE A 2 32.27 36.47 -23.61
CA ILE A 2 31.90 35.26 -22.84
C ILE A 2 32.03 35.43 -21.32
N GLN A 3 33.16 35.94 -20.81
CA GLN A 3 33.31 36.11 -19.36
C GLN A 3 32.24 37.03 -18.75
N LYS A 4 31.82 38.08 -19.48
CA LYS A 4 30.70 38.92 -19.07
C LYS A 4 29.39 38.14 -19.06
N VAL A 5 29.14 37.30 -20.08
CA VAL A 5 27.97 36.42 -20.15
C VAL A 5 27.94 35.42 -18.99
N ILE A 6 29.07 34.81 -18.61
CA ILE A 6 29.15 33.90 -17.46
C ILE A 6 28.88 34.65 -16.16
N ASN A 7 29.48 35.83 -15.97
CA ASN A 7 29.23 36.65 -14.79
C ASN A 7 27.74 36.97 -14.67
N THR A 8 27.11 37.43 -15.77
CA THR A 8 25.67 37.67 -15.83
C THR A 8 24.88 36.41 -15.50
N LEU A 9 25.25 35.25 -16.05
CA LEU A 9 24.58 33.97 -15.78
C LEU A 9 24.61 33.60 -14.30
N THR A 10 25.78 33.68 -13.65
CA THR A 10 25.95 33.37 -12.23
C THR A 10 25.17 34.31 -11.30
N ILE A 11 24.91 35.55 -11.75
CA ILE A 11 24.17 36.56 -10.99
C ILE A 11 22.65 36.41 -11.20
N VAL A 12 22.21 36.15 -12.44
CA VAL A 12 20.80 36.29 -12.83
C VAL A 12 20.00 35.00 -12.70
N LEU A 13 20.63 33.82 -12.81
CA LEU A 13 19.89 32.55 -12.75
C LEU A 13 19.23 32.28 -11.39
N ILE A 14 19.92 32.58 -10.29
CA ILE A 14 19.39 32.37 -8.93
C ILE A 14 18.11 33.19 -8.71
N PRO A 15 18.11 34.53 -8.86
CA PRO A 15 16.87 35.30 -8.67
C PRO A 15 15.78 34.88 -9.66
N ALA A 16 16.12 34.59 -10.92
CA ALA A 16 15.14 34.14 -11.91
C ALA A 16 14.50 32.78 -11.59
N SER A 17 15.19 31.93 -10.82
CA SER A 17 14.68 30.64 -10.37
C SER A 17 13.72 30.73 -9.18
N LEU A 18 13.68 31.88 -8.49
CA LEU A 18 12.74 32.16 -7.40
C LEU A 18 11.46 32.84 -7.91
N LEU A 19 11.47 33.42 -9.12
CA LEU A 19 10.33 34.11 -9.70
C LEU A 19 9.24 33.14 -10.19
N LYS A 20 8.02 33.37 -9.71
CA LYS A 20 6.77 32.90 -10.32
C LYS A 20 6.22 34.05 -11.15
N PHE A 21 6.01 33.88 -12.45
CA PHE A 21 5.49 34.96 -13.29
C PHE A 21 3.98 35.05 -13.19
N LYS A 22 3.48 36.23 -12.80
CA LYS A 22 2.06 36.59 -12.76
C LYS A 22 1.83 37.83 -13.62
N GLY A 23 0.94 37.76 -14.61
CA GLY A 23 0.44 38.94 -15.32
C GLY A 23 0.99 39.22 -16.73
N LEU A 24 2.03 38.52 -17.22
CA LEU A 24 2.41 38.63 -18.63
C LEU A 24 1.48 37.74 -19.49
N PRO A 25 0.83 38.27 -20.55
CA PRO A 25 -0.12 37.51 -21.37
C PRO A 25 0.46 36.21 -21.95
N PHE A 26 1.77 36.17 -22.18
CA PHE A 26 2.47 35.02 -22.79
C PHE A 26 3.28 34.18 -21.78
N LEU A 27 3.33 34.54 -20.49
CA LEU A 27 4.12 33.85 -19.44
C LEU A 27 3.33 33.78 -18.12
N TYR A 28 2.17 33.12 -18.15
CA TYR A 28 1.34 32.96 -16.97
C TYR A 28 1.72 31.71 -16.17
N TYR A 29 2.61 31.85 -15.19
CA TYR A 29 3.18 30.74 -14.42
C TYR A 29 3.01 30.87 -12.90
N ASP A 30 1.80 31.21 -12.45
CA ASP A 30 1.52 31.50 -11.02
C ASP A 30 1.81 30.31 -10.06
N LYS A 31 2.06 29.11 -10.61
CA LYS A 31 2.32 27.89 -9.83
C LYS A 31 3.73 27.30 -9.99
N TYR A 32 4.55 27.79 -10.92
CA TYR A 32 5.80 27.13 -11.33
C TYR A 32 6.96 28.11 -11.50
N TYR A 33 8.18 27.63 -11.21
CA TYR A 33 9.42 28.39 -11.31
C TYR A 33 10.09 28.17 -12.67
N LEU A 34 9.80 29.02 -13.66
CA LEU A 34 10.26 28.83 -15.05
C LEU A 34 11.12 29.97 -15.59
N GLY A 35 11.26 31.07 -14.86
CA GLY A 35 12.05 32.23 -15.32
C GLY A 35 13.47 31.87 -15.71
N TRP A 36 14.13 31.05 -14.90
CA TRP A 36 15.49 30.59 -15.16
C TRP A 36 15.64 29.80 -16.47
N LEU A 37 14.61 29.07 -16.94
CA LEU A 37 14.69 28.33 -18.20
C LEU A 37 14.75 29.27 -19.40
N ILE A 38 14.00 30.37 -19.36
CA ILE A 38 13.98 31.39 -20.42
C ILE A 38 15.33 32.11 -20.48
N ILE A 39 15.88 32.42 -19.30
CA ILE A 39 17.20 33.05 -19.22
C ILE A 39 18.28 32.08 -19.68
N LEU A 40 18.18 30.81 -19.30
CA LEU A 40 19.08 29.77 -19.74
C LEU A 40 19.04 29.62 -21.26
N THR A 41 17.85 29.53 -21.89
CA THR A 41 17.75 29.42 -23.35
C THR A 41 18.33 30.64 -24.06
N PHE A 42 18.03 31.86 -23.57
CA PHE A 42 18.58 33.08 -24.14
C PHE A 42 20.12 33.14 -24.04
N ILE A 43 20.68 32.81 -22.88
CA ILE A 43 22.14 32.80 -22.67
C ILE A 43 22.80 31.71 -23.50
N SER A 44 22.22 30.51 -23.54
CA SER A 44 22.70 29.41 -24.38
C SER A 44 22.71 29.81 -25.86
N LEU A 45 21.67 30.49 -26.37
CA LEU A 45 21.61 30.98 -27.76
C LEU A 45 22.67 32.06 -28.04
N ILE A 46 22.85 33.04 -27.16
CA ILE A 46 23.89 34.07 -27.33
C ILE A 46 25.29 33.45 -27.36
N SER A 47 25.51 32.42 -26.55
CA SER A 47 26.82 31.77 -26.45
C SER A 47 27.24 31.05 -27.74
N LEU A 48 26.29 30.66 -28.60
CA LEU A 48 26.55 30.04 -29.91
C LEU A 48 27.32 30.97 -30.85
N PHE A 49 27.10 32.28 -30.75
CA PHE A 49 27.73 33.28 -31.62
C PHE A 49 29.12 33.69 -31.15
N SER A 50 29.60 33.14 -30.04
CA SER A 50 30.88 33.55 -29.48
C SER A 50 32.05 32.76 -30.05
N LYS A 51 32.89 33.47 -30.83
CA LYS A 51 33.98 32.92 -31.67
C LYS A 51 35.22 32.38 -30.94
N LYS A 52 35.26 32.37 -29.60
CA LYS A 52 36.49 32.01 -28.88
C LYS A 52 36.18 31.29 -27.58
N ASN A 53 36.71 30.10 -27.37
CA ASN A 53 37.53 29.82 -26.18
C ASN A 53 37.91 28.35 -26.06
N GLU A 54 39.08 28.22 -25.42
CA GLU A 54 40.00 27.11 -25.20
C GLU A 54 39.40 25.70 -25.18
N GLU A 55 40.12 24.80 -25.84
CA GLU A 55 39.90 23.37 -25.79
C GLU A 55 40.10 22.85 -24.36
N ASN A 56 39.01 22.71 -23.61
CA ASN A 56 39.03 21.82 -22.46
C ASN A 56 39.16 20.38 -22.99
N LYS A 57 40.12 19.61 -22.49
CA LYS A 57 40.20 18.17 -22.76
C LYS A 57 38.95 17.48 -22.17
N PRO A 58 38.41 16.43 -22.82
CA PRO A 58 37.30 15.67 -22.29
C PRO A 58 37.68 15.04 -20.92
N THR A 59 36.89 15.30 -19.88
CA THR A 59 37.16 14.89 -18.48
C THR A 59 36.05 13.97 -17.95
N LEU A 60 36.13 13.55 -16.69
CA LEU A 60 35.03 12.92 -15.92
C LEU A 60 33.68 13.63 -16.13
N LEU A 61 33.69 14.96 -16.33
CA LEU A 61 32.52 15.77 -16.65
C LEU A 61 31.77 15.27 -17.90
N ASN A 62 32.47 14.74 -18.89
CA ASN A 62 31.86 14.21 -20.10
C ASN A 62 31.13 12.89 -19.88
N LEU A 63 31.66 12.02 -19.00
CA LEU A 63 31.00 10.78 -18.60
C LEU A 63 29.71 11.09 -17.80
N ILE A 64 29.78 12.10 -16.94
CA ILE A 64 28.63 12.61 -16.17
C ILE A 64 27.56 13.18 -17.11
N ILE A 65 27.96 14.02 -18.06
CA ILE A 65 27.07 14.60 -19.06
C ILE A 65 26.42 13.51 -19.90
N PHE A 66 27.20 12.54 -20.37
CA PHE A 66 26.67 11.41 -21.12
C PHE A 66 25.65 10.63 -20.29
N PHE A 67 25.97 10.32 -19.03
CA PHE A 67 25.06 9.63 -18.13
C PHE A 67 23.77 10.44 -17.94
N ILE A 68 23.85 11.72 -17.58
CA ILE A 68 22.69 12.59 -17.40
C ILE A 68 21.90 12.74 -18.70
N ALA A 69 22.54 12.79 -19.86
CA ALA A 69 21.87 12.82 -21.16
C ALA A 69 21.12 11.51 -21.44
N VAL A 70 21.71 10.35 -21.14
CA VAL A 70 21.05 9.03 -21.25
C VAL A 70 19.84 8.97 -20.34
N ILE A 71 19.98 9.40 -19.08
CA ILE A 71 18.89 9.44 -18.10
C ILE A 71 17.78 10.37 -18.55
N THR A 72 18.15 11.59 -18.96
CA THR A 72 17.18 12.60 -19.39
C THR A 72 16.44 12.09 -20.61
N THR A 73 17.13 11.51 -21.59
CA THR A 73 16.52 10.91 -22.78
C THR A 73 15.63 9.72 -22.43
N ALA A 74 16.11 8.79 -21.60
CA ALA A 74 15.33 7.64 -21.14
C ALA A 74 14.09 8.05 -20.33
N SER A 75 14.14 9.21 -19.67
CA SER A 75 13.03 9.74 -18.90
C SER A 75 12.00 10.52 -19.74
N ILE A 76 12.41 10.99 -20.93
CA ILE A 76 11.54 11.65 -21.91
C ILE A 76 10.81 10.58 -22.72
N ASN A 77 9.78 9.98 -22.12
CA ASN A 77 8.69 9.41 -22.91
C ASN A 77 7.82 10.57 -23.43
N THR A 78 7.14 10.42 -24.58
CA THR A 78 6.21 11.44 -25.12
C THR A 78 5.15 11.84 -24.09
N GLU A 79 4.74 10.90 -23.24
CA GLU A 79 3.83 11.11 -22.11
C GLU A 79 4.42 11.91 -20.94
N ASN A 80 5.74 12.03 -20.81
CA ASN A 80 6.38 12.76 -19.69
C ASN A 80 6.92 14.13 -20.11
N LEU A 81 6.85 14.45 -21.41
CA LEU A 81 7.50 15.61 -22.01
C LEU A 81 6.98 16.95 -21.49
N PHE A 82 5.69 17.05 -21.16
CA PHE A 82 5.06 18.28 -20.65
C PHE A 82 4.97 18.34 -19.12
N ILE A 83 5.51 17.34 -18.41
CA ILE A 83 5.65 17.38 -16.96
C ILE A 83 6.71 18.41 -16.60
N ILE A 84 6.34 19.38 -15.76
CA ILE A 84 7.19 20.55 -15.51
C ILE A 84 8.53 20.20 -14.85
N TYR A 85 8.58 19.10 -14.09
CA TYR A 85 9.81 18.63 -13.45
C TYR A 85 10.77 17.98 -14.45
N SER A 86 10.25 17.37 -15.52
CA SER A 86 11.09 16.92 -16.64
C SER A 86 11.85 18.11 -17.21
N TRP A 87 11.25 19.31 -17.24
CA TRP A 87 11.94 20.51 -17.71
C TRP A 87 12.98 21.02 -16.72
N TYR A 88 12.81 20.77 -15.42
CA TYR A 88 13.85 21.09 -14.44
C TYR A 88 15.06 20.18 -14.62
N PHE A 89 14.85 18.88 -14.90
CA PHE A 89 15.92 17.96 -15.27
C PHE A 89 16.57 18.34 -16.61
N ILE A 90 15.77 18.58 -17.67
CA ILE A 90 16.27 19.02 -18.98
C ILE A 90 17.04 20.33 -18.85
N GLY A 91 16.51 21.32 -18.13
CA GLY A 91 17.16 22.60 -17.91
C GLY A 91 18.43 22.46 -17.08
N GLY A 92 18.45 21.59 -16.06
CA GLY A 92 19.66 21.25 -15.31
C GLY A 92 20.72 20.58 -16.19
N ALA A 93 20.32 19.67 -17.07
CA ALA A 93 21.19 19.03 -18.06
C ALA A 93 21.73 20.05 -19.09
N THR A 94 20.88 20.95 -19.58
CA THR A 94 21.28 22.06 -20.48
C THR A 94 22.27 23.00 -19.77
N LEU A 95 22.03 23.35 -18.51
CA LEU A 95 22.93 24.17 -17.70
C LEU A 95 24.28 23.46 -17.49
N LEU A 96 24.25 22.17 -17.14
CA LEU A 96 25.45 21.35 -16.97
C LEU A 96 26.27 21.28 -18.28
N LEU A 97 25.60 21.00 -19.41
CA LEU A 97 26.20 20.99 -20.74
C LEU A 97 26.83 22.34 -21.06
N PHE A 98 26.10 23.44 -20.88
CA PHE A 98 26.59 24.79 -21.10
C PHE A 98 27.84 25.09 -20.26
N LEU A 99 27.77 24.86 -18.94
CA LEU A 99 28.88 25.12 -18.02
C LEU A 99 30.08 24.20 -18.26
N SER A 100 29.90 23.02 -18.86
CA SER A 100 31.03 22.15 -19.22
C SER A 100 31.89 22.70 -20.35
N THR A 101 31.33 23.56 -21.20
CA THR A 101 32.04 24.17 -22.33
C THR A 101 32.87 25.39 -21.92
N ILE A 102 32.84 25.79 -20.64
CA ILE A 102 33.46 27.01 -20.15
C ILE A 102 34.12 26.78 -18.79
N ARG A 103 35.25 27.44 -18.50
CA ARG A 103 35.92 27.33 -17.20
C ARG A 103 35.32 28.31 -16.17
N LEU A 104 34.89 27.79 -15.01
CA LEU A 104 34.45 28.62 -13.88
C LEU A 104 35.67 29.14 -13.10
N THR A 105 35.83 30.46 -13.03
CA THR A 105 36.91 31.13 -12.28
C THR A 105 36.50 31.41 -10.83
N ASN A 106 37.46 31.70 -9.96
CA ASN A 106 37.19 32.11 -8.56
C ASN A 106 36.29 33.36 -8.48
N GLN A 107 36.41 34.27 -9.45
CA GLN A 107 35.54 35.45 -9.54
C GLN A 107 34.09 35.06 -9.86
N ASN A 108 33.87 34.06 -10.71
CA ASN A 108 32.53 33.53 -10.97
C ASN A 108 31.90 32.93 -9.70
N ILE A 109 32.68 32.17 -8.93
CA ILE A 109 32.22 31.59 -7.66
C ILE A 109 31.90 32.69 -6.64
N TYR A 110 32.69 33.76 -6.61
CA TYR A 110 32.40 34.91 -5.75
C TYR A 110 31.07 35.60 -6.11
N TYR A 111 30.79 35.84 -7.39
CA TYR A 111 29.50 36.39 -7.82
C TYR A 111 28.31 35.47 -7.53
N TYR A 112 28.50 34.17 -7.73
CA TYR A 112 27.53 33.15 -7.39
C TYR A 112 27.16 33.18 -5.89
N LEU A 113 28.14 33.28 -4.99
CA LEU A 113 27.88 33.35 -3.54
C LEU A 113 27.19 34.67 -3.15
N TRP A 114 27.56 35.78 -3.75
CA TRP A 114 26.84 37.06 -3.57
C TRP A 114 25.38 36.97 -4.04
N ALA A 115 25.12 36.32 -5.18
CA ALA A 115 23.77 36.14 -5.67
C ALA A 115 22.92 35.31 -4.70
N ILE A 116 23.46 34.23 -4.12
CA ILE A 116 22.79 33.45 -3.06
C ILE A 116 22.51 34.33 -1.84
N PHE A 117 23.51 35.06 -1.35
CA PHE A 117 23.38 35.88 -0.15
C PHE A 117 22.36 37.01 -0.32
N ILE A 118 22.43 37.77 -1.41
CA ILE A 118 21.49 38.86 -1.71
C ILE A 118 20.07 38.31 -1.82
N CYS A 119 19.88 37.20 -2.55
CA CYS A 119 18.56 36.58 -2.65
C CYS A 119 18.07 36.08 -1.28
N SER A 120 18.96 35.61 -0.40
CA SER A 120 18.60 35.19 0.96
C SER A 120 18.12 36.36 1.81
N VAL A 121 18.75 37.54 1.66
CA VAL A 121 18.27 38.78 2.28
C VAL A 121 16.87 39.14 1.76
N LEU A 122 16.67 39.11 0.44
CA LEU A 122 15.36 39.40 -0.16
C LEU A 122 14.27 38.41 0.30
N GLU A 123 14.58 37.12 0.36
CA GLU A 123 13.66 36.09 0.89
C GLU A 123 13.36 36.35 2.37
N SER A 124 14.35 36.72 3.17
CA SER A 124 14.12 37.05 4.59
C SER A 124 13.17 38.24 4.76
N ILE A 125 13.33 39.29 3.94
CA ILE A 125 12.41 40.44 3.91
C ILE A 125 11.01 39.98 3.50
N TRP A 126 10.90 39.13 2.47
CA TRP A 126 9.62 38.55 2.05
C TRP A 126 8.94 37.79 3.20
N GLY A 127 9.70 36.95 3.92
CA GLY A 127 9.21 36.23 5.09
C GLY A 127 8.72 37.15 6.21
N ILE A 128 9.42 38.26 6.45
CA ILE A 128 9.01 39.29 7.42
C ILE A 128 7.70 39.97 6.95
N LEU A 129 7.58 40.32 5.68
CA LEU A 129 6.35 40.91 5.13
C LEU A 129 5.16 39.93 5.24
N GLN A 130 5.40 38.62 5.13
CA GLN A 130 4.37 37.61 5.41
C GLN A 130 4.01 37.53 6.90
N LEU A 131 4.99 37.69 7.80
CA LEU A 131 4.76 37.73 9.24
C LEU A 131 3.85 38.90 9.65
N PHE A 132 3.99 40.05 9.00
CA PHE A 132 3.14 41.22 9.21
C PHE A 132 1.85 41.22 8.37
N GLU A 133 1.52 40.10 7.70
CA GLU A 133 0.34 39.95 6.84
C GLU A 133 0.26 40.97 5.68
N ILE A 134 1.36 41.64 5.35
CA ILE A 134 1.48 42.56 4.21
C ILE A 134 1.46 41.78 2.89
N LEU A 135 2.10 40.60 2.88
CA LEU A 135 2.10 39.69 1.74
C LEU A 135 1.37 38.40 2.07
N GLU A 136 0.57 37.92 1.12
CA GLU A 136 -0.10 36.63 1.26
C GLU A 136 0.93 35.47 1.36
N PRO A 137 0.69 34.49 2.25
CA PRO A 137 1.53 33.31 2.32
C PRO A 137 1.48 32.50 1.02
N SER A 138 2.64 31.98 0.61
CA SER A 138 2.77 31.10 -0.57
C SER A 138 1.97 29.78 -0.47
N SER A 139 1.49 29.43 0.72
CA SER A 139 0.72 28.21 0.99
C SER A 139 -0.38 28.49 2.00
N LYS A 140 -1.54 27.84 1.84
CA LYS A 140 -2.65 27.92 2.80
C LYS A 140 -2.37 27.25 4.14
N TYR A 141 -1.26 26.51 4.24
CA TYR A 141 -0.93 25.69 5.41
C TYR A 141 0.14 26.32 6.30
N PHE A 142 0.89 27.30 5.81
CA PHE A 142 2.02 27.91 6.53
C PHE A 142 1.93 29.41 6.39
N ALA A 143 2.03 30.13 7.51
CA ALA A 143 2.01 31.60 7.52
C ALA A 143 3.27 32.19 6.86
N ILE A 144 4.42 31.55 7.04
CA ILE A 144 5.72 32.05 6.57
C ILE A 144 6.41 31.01 5.70
N GLY A 145 6.90 31.44 4.54
CA GLY A 145 7.69 30.61 3.64
C GLY A 145 8.43 31.37 2.55
N GLY A 146 8.42 32.72 2.57
CA GLY A 146 8.95 33.54 1.50
C GLY A 146 8.29 33.20 0.16
N SER A 147 9.10 33.06 -0.88
CA SER A 147 8.65 32.59 -2.19
C SER A 147 8.37 31.07 -2.24
N PHE A 148 8.77 30.29 -1.22
CA PHE A 148 8.63 28.84 -1.14
C PHE A 148 7.27 28.41 -0.55
N LYS A 149 6.85 27.17 -0.82
CA LYS A 149 5.56 26.65 -0.32
C LYS A 149 5.57 26.26 1.16
N GLY A 150 6.73 26.19 1.79
CA GLY A 150 6.84 25.76 3.17
C GLY A 150 8.14 26.23 3.84
N PRO A 151 8.15 26.26 5.18
CA PRO A 151 9.21 26.88 5.96
C PRO A 151 10.56 26.15 5.85
N ASN A 152 10.58 24.84 5.60
CA ASN A 152 11.83 24.08 5.47
C ASN A 152 12.65 24.50 4.25
N HIS A 153 12.05 24.68 3.07
CA HIS A 153 12.77 25.12 1.87
C HIS A 153 13.19 26.59 1.99
N PHE A 154 12.34 27.42 2.61
CA PHE A 154 12.67 28.80 2.95
C PHE A 154 13.92 28.87 3.85
N GLY A 155 13.89 28.17 4.98
CA GLY A 155 15.04 28.10 5.87
C GLY A 155 16.25 27.45 5.21
N ALA A 156 16.06 26.47 4.31
CA ALA A 156 17.16 25.87 3.56
C ALA A 156 17.90 26.90 2.71
N PHE A 157 17.17 27.83 2.11
CA PHE A 157 17.76 28.90 1.32
C PHE A 157 18.49 29.93 2.20
N LEU A 158 17.92 30.31 3.36
CA LEU A 158 18.61 31.16 4.33
C LEU A 158 19.92 30.53 4.84
N GLY A 159 19.94 29.22 5.08
CA GLY A 159 21.15 28.50 5.46
C GLY A 159 22.24 28.51 4.38
N LEU A 160 21.87 28.45 3.10
CA LEU A 160 22.83 28.67 1.99
C LEU A 160 23.36 30.12 1.97
N GLY A 161 22.53 31.09 2.36
CA GLY A 161 22.96 32.48 2.60
C GLY A 161 24.04 32.57 3.68
N ILE A 162 23.86 31.87 4.80
CA ILE A 162 24.87 31.79 5.88
C ILE A 162 26.17 31.14 5.37
N ILE A 163 26.09 30.05 4.59
CA ILE A 163 27.26 29.40 4.00
C ILE A 163 28.00 30.35 3.05
N SER A 164 27.25 31.11 2.24
CA SER A 164 27.83 32.08 1.30
C SER A 164 28.51 33.25 2.02
N LEU A 165 27.97 33.67 3.16
CA LEU A 165 28.53 34.71 4.01
C LEU A 165 29.96 34.38 4.49
N LEU A 166 30.27 33.10 4.71
CA LEU A 166 31.59 32.65 5.17
C LEU A 166 32.74 33.08 4.22
N LEU A 167 32.52 33.12 2.90
CA LEU A 167 33.52 33.63 1.95
C LEU A 167 33.51 35.14 1.85
N ILE A 168 32.30 35.70 1.80
CA ILE A 168 32.08 37.12 1.55
C ILE A 168 32.80 37.94 2.62
N ILE A 169 32.66 37.53 3.90
CA ILE A 169 33.30 38.22 5.04
C ILE A 169 34.83 38.22 4.94
N LYS A 170 35.44 37.15 4.41
CA LYS A 170 36.91 37.08 4.28
C LYS A 170 37.47 38.07 3.25
N LYS A 171 36.72 38.36 2.19
CA LYS A 171 37.15 39.29 1.12
C LYS A 171 36.84 40.75 1.42
N ILE A 172 36.20 41.03 2.55
CA ILE A 172 35.89 42.39 3.01
C ILE A 172 36.98 42.86 3.96
N ASN A 173 37.47 44.09 3.79
CA ASN A 173 38.48 44.66 4.68
C ASN A 173 37.86 45.45 5.85
N ALA A 174 36.70 46.09 5.64
CA ALA A 174 36.06 46.95 6.64
C ALA A 174 35.41 46.13 7.78
N ASN A 175 35.90 46.30 9.01
CA ASN A 175 35.40 45.57 10.18
C ASN A 175 33.93 45.88 10.52
N SER A 176 33.49 47.12 10.35
CA SER A 176 32.08 47.52 10.53
C SER A 176 31.15 46.73 9.61
N LEU A 177 31.54 46.57 8.34
CA LEU A 177 30.78 45.80 7.36
C LEU A 177 30.77 44.30 7.70
N LYS A 178 31.87 43.74 8.21
CA LYS A 178 31.92 42.35 8.69
C LYS A 178 30.94 42.11 9.84
N ILE A 179 30.89 43.03 10.81
CA ILE A 179 29.96 42.94 11.95
C ILE A 179 28.51 43.00 11.46
N ALA A 180 28.18 43.97 10.60
CA ALA A 180 26.84 44.11 10.04
C ALA A 180 26.40 42.83 9.29
N LEU A 181 27.28 42.28 8.44
CA LEU A 181 27.03 41.03 7.73
C LEU A 181 26.88 39.83 8.69
N GLY A 182 27.70 39.77 9.75
CA GLY A 182 27.58 38.75 10.79
C GLY A 182 26.24 38.79 11.52
N LEU A 183 25.73 39.99 11.84
CA LEU A 183 24.41 40.17 12.45
C LEU A 183 23.28 39.68 11.52
N ILE A 184 23.40 39.88 10.20
CA ILE A 184 22.46 39.31 9.22
C ILE A 184 22.50 37.78 9.24
N GLY A 185 23.69 37.18 9.36
CA GLY A 185 23.83 35.72 9.50
C GLY A 185 23.18 35.17 10.78
N VAL A 186 23.35 35.86 11.91
CA VAL A 186 22.68 35.52 13.19
C VAL A 186 21.16 35.65 13.04
N PHE A 187 20.69 36.71 12.38
CA PHE A 187 19.28 36.90 12.08
C PHE A 187 18.72 35.75 11.22
N PHE A 188 19.42 35.33 10.17
CA PHE A 188 19.00 34.18 9.36
C PHE A 188 18.87 32.90 10.19
N PHE A 189 19.82 32.61 11.07
CA PHE A 189 19.75 31.46 11.96
C PHE A 189 18.56 31.55 12.92
N GLY A 190 18.36 32.71 13.55
CA GLY A 190 17.21 32.97 14.43
C GLY A 190 15.88 32.82 13.68
N PHE A 191 15.80 33.29 12.43
CA PHE A 191 14.59 33.18 11.64
C PHE A 191 14.31 31.74 11.21
N MET A 192 15.35 30.97 10.83
CA MET A 192 15.24 29.53 10.57
C MET A 192 14.69 28.76 11.78
N TYR A 193 15.15 29.11 12.99
CA TYR A 193 14.64 28.53 14.23
C TYR A 193 13.18 28.89 14.47
N TYR A 194 12.82 30.17 14.29
CA TYR A 194 11.46 30.67 14.46
C TYR A 194 10.45 29.98 13.53
N VAL A 195 10.81 29.73 12.26
CA VAL A 195 9.91 29.03 11.31
C VAL A 195 9.97 27.50 11.42
N GLU A 196 10.69 26.96 12.40
CA GLU A 196 10.92 25.53 12.60
C GLU A 196 11.51 24.81 11.37
N ALA A 197 12.48 25.41 10.69
CA ALA A 197 13.16 24.84 9.52
C ALA A 197 14.19 23.77 9.89
N ARG A 198 13.75 22.73 10.59
CA ARG A 198 14.56 21.69 11.25
C ARG A 198 15.58 21.00 10.34
N GLY A 199 15.13 20.56 9.16
CA GLY A 199 16.01 19.90 8.19
C GLY A 199 17.10 20.83 7.67
N ALA A 200 16.79 22.12 7.53
CA ALA A 200 17.74 23.13 7.10
C ALA A 200 18.77 23.44 8.19
N ILE A 201 18.34 23.56 9.45
CA ILE A 201 19.23 23.77 10.61
C ILE A 201 20.23 22.62 10.73
N LEU A 202 19.75 21.37 10.64
CA LEU A 202 20.61 20.18 10.66
C LEU A 202 21.66 20.23 9.54
N SER A 203 21.23 20.55 8.33
CA SER A 203 22.11 20.67 7.16
C SER A 203 23.16 21.76 7.35
N LEU A 204 22.77 22.90 7.94
CA LEU A 204 23.66 24.03 8.22
C LEU A 204 24.74 23.64 9.23
N ILE A 205 24.35 22.95 10.30
CA ILE A 205 25.28 22.47 11.33
C ILE A 205 26.32 21.56 10.70
N VAL A 206 25.91 20.60 9.86
CA VAL A 206 26.85 19.70 9.17
C VAL A 206 27.77 20.48 8.20
N GLY A 207 27.22 21.45 7.48
CA GLY A 207 27.98 22.31 6.56
C GLY A 207 29.05 23.15 7.27
N ILE A 208 28.66 23.88 8.33
CA ILE A 208 29.58 24.70 9.15
C ILE A 208 30.61 23.80 9.85
N SER A 209 30.20 22.63 10.32
CA SER A 209 31.13 21.68 10.94
C SER A 209 32.18 21.20 9.93
N THR A 210 31.78 20.91 8.70
CA THR A 210 32.71 20.55 7.63
C THR A 210 33.72 21.67 7.35
N TYR A 211 33.28 22.92 7.38
CA TYR A 211 34.16 24.09 7.27
C TYR A 211 35.19 24.16 8.40
N ILE A 212 34.73 24.05 9.65
CA ILE A 212 35.59 24.10 10.85
C ILE A 212 36.59 22.94 10.84
N TYR A 213 36.14 21.73 10.51
CA TYR A 213 36.98 20.53 10.44
C TYR A 213 38.16 20.68 9.48
N GLN A 214 37.93 21.31 8.31
CA GLN A 214 39.00 21.50 7.33
C GLN A 214 39.99 22.60 7.74
N ASN A 215 39.56 23.58 8.54
CA ASN A 215 40.38 24.72 8.96
C ASN A 215 41.02 24.55 10.35
N THR A 216 40.74 23.46 11.08
CA THR A 216 41.31 23.20 12.42
C THR A 216 42.35 22.08 12.38
N ASN A 217 43.49 22.25 13.06
CA ASN A 217 44.60 21.26 13.07
C ASN A 217 44.64 20.35 14.32
N LYS A 218 43.93 20.70 15.41
CA LYS A 218 43.90 19.92 16.66
C LYS A 218 42.50 19.32 16.92
N HIS A 219 42.45 18.06 17.36
CA HIS A 219 41.23 17.33 17.81
C HIS A 219 40.15 17.03 16.74
N LYS A 220 40.58 16.79 15.49
CA LYS A 220 39.70 16.44 14.35
C LYS A 220 38.71 15.30 14.61
N SER A 221 39.12 14.25 15.32
CA SER A 221 38.29 13.08 15.65
C SER A 221 37.21 13.37 16.71
N PHE A 222 37.54 14.11 17.76
CA PHE A 222 36.57 14.49 18.81
C PHE A 222 35.52 15.48 18.30
N PHE A 223 35.91 16.39 17.40
CA PHE A 223 34.99 17.33 16.76
C PHE A 223 33.94 16.62 15.90
N LEU A 224 34.34 15.63 15.09
CA LEU A 224 33.41 14.84 14.28
C LEU A 224 32.42 14.03 15.14
N ILE A 225 32.89 13.43 16.24
CA ILE A 225 32.05 12.71 17.19
C ILE A 225 31.07 13.67 17.89
N GLY A 226 31.51 14.87 18.25
CA GLY A 226 30.67 15.89 18.86
C GLY A 226 29.58 16.41 17.92
N VAL A 227 29.91 16.64 16.65
CA VAL A 227 28.95 17.06 15.62
C VAL A 227 27.97 15.94 15.30
N PHE A 228 28.43 14.70 15.16
CA PHE A 228 27.58 13.54 14.94
C PHE A 228 26.66 13.27 16.15
N GLY A 229 27.18 13.37 17.38
CA GLY A 229 26.40 13.27 18.61
C GLY A 229 25.37 14.39 18.74
N ALA A 230 25.76 15.65 18.50
CA ALA A 230 24.85 16.80 18.57
C ALA A 230 23.77 16.76 17.49
N SER A 231 24.10 16.29 16.28
CA SER A 231 23.13 16.11 15.19
C SER A 231 22.16 14.98 15.45
N ILE A 232 22.59 13.89 16.11
CA ILE A 232 21.70 12.83 16.60
C ILE A 232 20.80 13.36 17.71
N ILE A 233 21.35 14.05 18.71
CA ILE A 233 20.59 14.62 19.83
C ILE A 233 19.58 15.66 19.33
N LEU A 234 19.97 16.53 18.40
CA LEU A 234 19.07 17.49 17.77
C LEU A 234 18.02 16.76 16.93
N SER A 235 18.38 15.73 16.17
CA SER A 235 17.41 14.91 15.44
C SER A 235 16.40 14.27 16.38
N ILE A 236 16.83 13.74 17.53
CA ILE A 236 15.97 13.15 18.57
C ILE A 236 15.09 14.21 19.24
N ALA A 237 15.63 15.36 19.62
CA ALA A 237 14.87 16.46 20.22
C ALA A 237 13.78 16.98 19.26
N LEU A 238 14.06 16.96 17.96
CA LEU A 238 13.12 17.32 16.90
C LEU A 238 12.07 16.23 16.62
N LEU A 239 12.23 14.99 17.12
CA LEU A 239 11.21 13.95 17.03
C LEU A 239 10.04 14.16 18.02
N ASN A 240 10.26 14.91 19.10
CA ASN A 240 9.30 15.03 20.22
C ASN A 240 8.18 16.07 20.03
N THR A 241 8.07 16.73 18.88
CA THR A 241 7.21 17.92 18.71
C THR A 241 6.13 17.78 17.65
N ASN A 242 6.07 16.69 16.88
CA ASN A 242 4.91 16.39 16.00
C ASN A 242 4.88 14.92 15.54
N SER A 243 4.37 14.03 16.40
CA SER A 243 4.37 12.57 16.17
C SER A 243 3.75 12.16 14.83
N ASP A 244 2.69 12.84 14.38
CA ASP A 244 1.95 12.46 13.15
C ASP A 244 2.71 12.75 11.86
N SER A 245 3.48 13.84 11.81
CA SER A 245 4.28 14.16 10.62
C SER A 245 5.42 13.16 10.43
N ILE A 246 6.08 12.82 11.53
CA ILE A 246 7.19 11.85 11.58
C ILE A 246 6.67 10.46 11.24
N ASN A 247 5.60 10.00 11.90
CA ASN A 247 4.99 8.70 11.62
C ASN A 247 4.50 8.60 10.17
N GLY A 248 3.98 9.69 9.61
CA GLY A 248 3.65 9.78 8.20
C GLY A 248 4.86 9.56 7.28
N ARG A 249 6.00 10.23 7.56
CA ARG A 249 7.25 10.06 6.80
C ARG A 249 7.83 8.65 6.94
N LEU A 250 7.79 8.07 8.14
CA LEU A 250 8.22 6.69 8.39
C LEU A 250 7.38 5.69 7.60
N LEU A 251 6.05 5.86 7.59
CA LEU A 251 5.15 5.02 6.79
C LEU A 251 5.43 5.17 5.29
N ILE A 252 5.65 6.39 4.80
CA ILE A 252 6.04 6.64 3.41
C ILE A 252 7.33 5.89 3.10
N GLY A 253 8.38 6.07 3.89
CA GLY A 253 9.65 5.38 3.70
C GLY A 253 9.53 3.86 3.70
N LYS A 254 8.73 3.30 4.61
CA LYS A 254 8.44 1.86 4.69
C LYS A 254 7.80 1.33 3.41
N ILE A 255 6.70 1.95 2.95
CA ILE A 255 6.00 1.51 1.74
C ILE A 255 6.86 1.74 0.50
N THR A 256 7.57 2.86 0.42
CA THR A 256 8.49 3.18 -0.67
C THR A 256 9.59 2.13 -0.79
N LEU A 257 10.23 1.73 0.31
CA LEU A 257 11.27 0.70 0.32
C LEU A 257 10.74 -0.67 -0.15
N LEU A 258 9.58 -1.09 0.38
CA LEU A 258 8.97 -2.37 -0.01
C LEU A 258 8.63 -2.42 -1.49
N GLU A 259 8.20 -1.29 -2.06
CA GLU A 259 7.79 -1.22 -3.46
C GLU A 259 8.96 -0.98 -4.43
N SER A 260 9.98 -0.20 -4.05
CA SER A 260 11.18 0.02 -4.87
C SER A 260 12.00 -1.25 -5.04
N LEU A 261 12.05 -2.12 -4.02
CA LEU A 261 12.75 -3.41 -4.09
C LEU A 261 12.14 -4.38 -5.12
N LYS A 262 10.90 -4.16 -5.56
CA LYS A 262 10.29 -4.96 -6.65
C LYS A 262 10.83 -4.62 -8.04
N LYS A 263 11.39 -3.41 -8.23
CA LYS A 263 11.98 -2.94 -9.49
C LYS A 263 13.32 -2.25 -9.24
N PRO A 264 14.34 -2.99 -8.74
CA PRO A 264 15.55 -2.37 -8.21
C PRO A 264 16.47 -1.75 -9.27
N ILE A 265 16.36 -2.17 -10.55
CA ILE A 265 17.26 -1.72 -11.61
C ILE A 265 16.76 -0.44 -12.28
N LEU A 266 15.53 -0.45 -12.81
CA LEU A 266 14.96 0.67 -13.58
C LEU A 266 13.93 1.49 -12.79
N GLY A 267 13.55 1.06 -11.59
CA GLY A 267 12.49 1.70 -10.81
C GLY A 267 11.12 1.60 -11.49
N HIS A 268 10.21 2.47 -11.08
CA HIS A 268 8.85 2.57 -11.59
C HIS A 268 8.68 3.61 -12.71
N GLY A 269 9.76 4.27 -13.12
CA GLY A 269 9.78 5.36 -14.10
C GLY A 269 9.75 6.73 -13.43
N LEU A 270 10.30 7.73 -14.14
CA LEU A 270 10.33 9.11 -13.63
C LEU A 270 8.91 9.67 -13.43
N HIS A 271 8.70 10.41 -12.34
CA HIS A 271 7.42 11.00 -11.96
C HIS A 271 6.29 10.00 -11.62
N SER A 272 6.63 8.71 -11.50
CA SER A 272 5.68 7.66 -11.14
C SER A 272 5.39 7.61 -9.64
N PHE A 273 6.18 8.31 -8.79
CA PHE A 273 6.11 8.13 -7.34
C PHE A 273 4.68 8.26 -6.81
N GLY A 274 3.99 9.36 -7.07
CA GLY A 274 2.65 9.57 -6.51
C GLY A 274 1.65 8.47 -6.89
N THR A 275 1.62 8.07 -8.16
CA THR A 275 0.65 7.09 -8.67
C THR A 275 0.97 5.68 -8.21
N GLU A 276 2.22 5.24 -8.38
CA GLU A 276 2.67 3.90 -8.01
C GLU A 276 2.74 3.72 -6.50
N PHE A 277 3.18 4.74 -5.75
CA PHE A 277 3.09 4.73 -4.28
C PHE A 277 1.65 4.59 -3.81
N SER A 278 0.69 5.27 -4.45
CA SER A 278 -0.73 5.16 -4.06
C SER A 278 -1.28 3.75 -4.31
N LYS A 279 -0.84 3.08 -5.40
CA LYS A 279 -1.14 1.66 -5.67
C LYS A 279 -0.51 0.75 -4.61
N ALA A 280 0.78 0.91 -4.33
CA ALA A 280 1.49 0.15 -3.31
C ALA A 280 0.86 0.32 -1.93
N LYS A 281 0.49 1.55 -1.57
CA LYS A 281 -0.22 1.87 -0.33
C LYS A 281 -1.59 1.20 -0.26
N ALA A 282 -2.36 1.19 -1.34
CA ALA A 282 -3.65 0.49 -1.39
C ALA A 282 -3.48 -1.02 -1.18
N THR A 283 -2.44 -1.61 -1.77
CA THR A 283 -2.08 -3.02 -1.52
C THR A 283 -1.65 -3.24 -0.07
N TYR A 284 -0.85 -2.34 0.49
CA TYR A 284 -0.36 -2.43 1.88
C TYR A 284 -1.50 -2.41 2.91
N PHE A 285 -2.53 -1.60 2.70
CA PHE A 285 -3.73 -1.49 3.53
C PHE A 285 -4.89 -2.42 3.10
N SER A 286 -4.65 -3.35 2.18
CA SER A 286 -5.62 -4.41 1.87
C SER A 286 -5.77 -5.42 3.01
N GLN A 287 -4.72 -5.54 3.84
CA GLN A 287 -4.70 -6.28 5.09
C GLN A 287 -4.97 -5.34 6.27
N GLU A 288 -5.36 -5.89 7.42
CA GLU A 288 -5.51 -5.11 8.64
C GLU A 288 -4.15 -4.54 9.10
N ARG A 289 -4.19 -3.29 9.55
CA ARG A 289 -3.02 -2.52 9.99
C ARG A 289 -3.36 -1.73 11.25
N PRO A 290 -2.37 -1.44 12.11
CA PRO A 290 -2.57 -0.66 13.32
C PRO A 290 -3.07 0.76 13.02
N TRP A 291 -3.82 1.33 13.96
CA TRP A 291 -4.42 2.67 13.83
C TRP A 291 -3.36 3.76 13.63
N GLU A 292 -2.20 3.59 14.25
CA GLU A 292 -1.04 4.47 14.18
C GLU A 292 -0.57 4.68 12.73
N GLU A 293 -0.63 3.65 11.89
CA GLU A 293 -0.32 3.75 10.47
C GLU A 293 -1.52 4.26 9.65
N ILE A 294 -2.72 3.77 9.95
CA ILE A 294 -3.95 4.18 9.23
C ILE A 294 -4.18 5.69 9.33
N ARG A 295 -4.00 6.28 10.52
CA ARG A 295 -4.29 7.70 10.78
C ARG A 295 -3.38 8.65 9.99
N VAL A 296 -2.16 8.21 9.63
CA VAL A 296 -1.17 9.01 8.90
C VAL A 296 -1.11 8.71 7.39
N ALA A 297 -1.92 7.78 6.89
CA ALA A 297 -1.94 7.31 5.50
C ALA A 297 -2.54 8.30 4.46
N SER A 298 -2.16 9.57 4.52
CA SER A 298 -2.61 10.63 3.61
C SER A 298 -2.15 10.40 2.16
N PRO A 299 -2.88 10.95 1.16
CA PRO A 299 -2.37 11.02 -0.20
C PRO A 299 -1.08 11.86 -0.23
N VAL A 300 -0.06 11.32 -0.88
CA VAL A 300 1.23 12.00 -1.09
C VAL A 300 1.63 11.85 -2.55
N ASN A 301 2.45 12.78 -3.00
CA ASN A 301 2.94 12.86 -4.37
C ASN A 301 4.47 12.91 -4.46
N VAL A 302 5.15 12.89 -3.32
CA VAL A 302 6.60 12.94 -3.15
C VAL A 302 6.98 12.09 -1.93
N ALA A 303 8.20 11.57 -1.89
CA ALA A 303 8.70 10.79 -0.74
C ALA A 303 9.14 11.68 0.42
N TYR A 304 9.36 12.98 0.17
CA TYR A 304 10.02 13.93 1.08
C TYR A 304 11.45 13.52 1.46
N ASN A 305 12.07 12.67 0.64
CA ASN A 305 13.45 12.24 0.73
C ASN A 305 13.88 11.85 -0.69
N ASP A 306 14.76 12.64 -1.31
CA ASP A 306 15.17 12.39 -2.70
C ASP A 306 15.93 11.05 -2.82
N PHE A 307 16.62 10.59 -1.77
CA PHE A 307 17.28 9.27 -1.75
C PHE A 307 16.33 8.09 -1.56
N MET A 308 15.06 8.33 -1.21
CA MET A 308 14.01 7.30 -1.29
C MET A 308 13.27 7.37 -2.62
N GLU A 309 13.05 8.59 -3.12
CA GLU A 309 12.29 8.80 -4.35
C GLU A 309 13.08 8.43 -5.60
N MET A 310 14.37 8.76 -5.67
CA MET A 310 15.23 8.41 -6.81
C MET A 310 15.32 6.90 -7.05
N PRO A 311 15.61 6.04 -6.04
CA PRO A 311 15.64 4.60 -6.30
C PRO A 311 14.27 4.02 -6.61
N PHE A 312 13.19 4.63 -6.09
CA PHE A 312 11.83 4.25 -6.46
C PHE A 312 11.54 4.54 -7.95
N GLU A 313 11.91 5.72 -8.45
CA GLU A 313 11.59 6.15 -9.81
C GLU A 313 12.60 5.66 -10.86
N LEU A 314 13.89 5.67 -10.54
CA LEU A 314 15.01 5.42 -11.47
C LEU A 314 15.82 4.15 -11.16
N GLY A 315 15.57 3.52 -10.00
CA GLY A 315 16.28 2.34 -9.55
C GLY A 315 17.50 2.63 -8.66
N TYR A 316 17.90 1.61 -7.91
CA TYR A 316 19.05 1.66 -7.00
C TYR A 316 20.38 1.77 -7.74
N VAL A 317 20.51 1.11 -8.90
CA VAL A 317 21.73 1.17 -9.72
C VAL A 317 22.05 2.62 -10.09
N PHE A 318 21.05 3.35 -10.58
CA PHE A 318 21.16 4.77 -10.87
C PHE A 318 21.60 5.57 -9.63
N THR A 319 20.93 5.35 -8.50
CA THR A 319 21.14 6.13 -7.27
C THR A 319 22.54 5.90 -6.72
N ILE A 320 23.03 4.65 -6.74
CA ILE A 320 24.38 4.28 -6.31
C ILE A 320 25.44 4.94 -7.19
N ILE A 321 25.26 4.93 -8.52
CA ILE A 321 26.18 5.59 -9.45
C ILE A 321 26.21 7.10 -9.19
N PHE A 322 25.05 7.73 -9.04
CA PHE A 322 24.94 9.17 -8.75
C PHE A 322 25.64 9.56 -7.45
N VAL A 323 25.35 8.84 -6.35
CA VAL A 323 25.97 9.10 -5.04
C VAL A 323 27.46 8.80 -5.06
N GLY A 324 27.89 7.69 -5.68
CA GLY A 324 29.29 7.33 -5.82
C GLY A 324 30.08 8.41 -6.57
N LEU A 325 29.47 8.99 -7.60
CA LEU A 325 30.08 10.06 -8.37
C LEU A 325 30.18 11.39 -7.60
N LEU A 326 29.14 11.73 -6.84
CA LEU A 326 29.14 12.89 -5.96
C LEU A 326 30.22 12.76 -4.87
N LEU A 327 30.31 11.60 -4.23
CA LEU A 327 31.36 11.30 -3.25
C LEU A 327 32.76 11.36 -3.87
N PHE A 328 32.94 10.80 -5.07
CA PHE A 328 34.21 10.84 -5.78
C PHE A 328 34.69 12.29 -5.98
N ILE A 329 33.82 13.19 -6.45
CA ILE A 329 34.16 14.60 -6.68
C ILE A 329 34.49 15.31 -5.38
N LEU A 330 33.72 15.08 -4.31
CA LEU A 330 33.97 15.68 -2.99
C LEU A 330 35.35 15.26 -2.44
N LEU A 331 35.73 13.99 -2.63
CA LEU A 331 37.00 13.44 -2.14
C LEU A 331 38.21 13.85 -2.99
N LYS A 332 38.05 13.95 -4.32
CA LYS A 332 39.18 14.17 -5.25
C LYS A 332 39.44 15.62 -5.62
N SER A 333 38.48 16.52 -5.45
CA SER A 333 38.69 17.95 -5.73
C SER A 333 39.62 18.60 -4.70
N PRO A 334 40.51 19.52 -5.12
CA PRO A 334 41.47 20.17 -4.23
C PRO A 334 40.78 21.11 -3.24
N ASN A 335 41.31 21.18 -2.01
CA ASN A 335 40.82 22.06 -0.94
C ASN A 335 41.48 23.45 -1.06
N ASN A 336 40.91 24.31 -1.91
CA ASN A 336 41.07 25.76 -1.79
C ASN A 336 39.79 26.37 -1.19
N GLU A 337 39.82 27.66 -0.80
CA GLU A 337 38.69 28.28 -0.09
C GLU A 337 37.39 28.22 -0.89
N GLU A 338 37.42 28.60 -2.18
CA GLU A 338 36.26 28.56 -3.06
C GLU A 338 35.71 27.13 -3.23
N ASN A 339 36.58 26.14 -3.44
CA ASN A 339 36.19 24.74 -3.62
C ASN A 339 35.66 24.14 -2.30
N LEU A 340 36.24 24.47 -1.15
CA LEU A 340 35.75 24.03 0.14
C LEU A 340 34.29 24.47 0.33
N LEU A 341 33.96 25.70 -0.04
CA LEU A 341 32.58 26.19 0.05
C LEU A 341 31.65 25.50 -0.94
N CYS A 342 32.09 25.23 -2.18
CA CYS A 342 31.33 24.38 -3.10
C CYS A 342 31.07 22.98 -2.52
N LYS A 343 32.06 22.37 -1.83
CA LYS A 343 31.85 21.10 -1.11
C LYS A 343 30.80 21.23 -0.02
N ILE A 344 30.86 22.29 0.78
CA ILE A 344 29.90 22.55 1.86
C ILE A 344 28.50 22.75 1.30
N VAL A 345 28.33 23.47 0.17
CA VAL A 345 27.03 23.64 -0.49
C VAL A 345 26.45 22.30 -0.94
N ILE A 346 27.25 21.45 -1.58
CA ILE A 346 26.82 20.11 -2.01
C ILE A 346 26.46 19.24 -0.80
N ILE A 347 27.31 19.21 0.24
CA ILE A 347 27.06 18.46 1.48
C ILE A 347 25.78 18.97 2.16
N TYR A 348 25.59 20.28 2.23
CA TYR A 348 24.39 20.90 2.80
C TYR A 348 23.13 20.43 2.06
N LEU A 349 23.12 20.52 0.73
CA LEU A 349 21.98 20.09 -0.08
C LEU A 349 21.76 18.58 -0.03
N PHE A 350 22.84 17.79 0.04
CA PHE A 350 22.80 16.34 0.24
C PHE A 350 22.13 15.98 1.57
N ILE A 351 22.53 16.59 2.69
CA ILE A 351 21.90 16.34 3.99
C ILE A 351 20.45 16.83 3.99
N PHE A 352 20.18 17.99 3.37
CA PHE A 352 18.83 18.52 3.27
C PHE A 352 17.91 17.59 2.47
N SER A 353 18.42 16.95 1.41
CA SER A 353 17.64 16.07 0.54
C SER A 353 17.29 14.70 1.15
N ILE A 354 17.94 14.31 2.25
CA ILE A 354 17.54 13.15 3.08
C ILE A 354 16.21 13.42 3.78
N THR A 355 15.94 14.67 4.15
CA THR A 355 14.75 15.04 4.93
C THR A 355 13.73 15.84 4.15
N ASN A 356 14.05 16.33 2.96
CA ASN A 356 13.14 17.13 2.14
C ASN A 356 13.35 16.83 0.66
N ALA A 357 12.35 17.05 -0.16
CA ALA A 357 12.50 16.91 -1.61
C ALA A 357 13.03 18.21 -2.22
N VAL A 358 14.24 18.19 -2.77
CA VAL A 358 14.97 19.35 -3.32
C VAL A 358 14.70 19.51 -4.81
N LYS A 359 14.54 18.39 -5.53
CA LYS A 359 14.31 18.35 -6.99
C LYS A 359 13.09 19.12 -7.50
N TYR A 360 12.18 19.53 -6.61
CA TYR A 360 10.97 20.29 -6.93
C TYR A 360 11.19 21.81 -7.02
N TYR A 361 12.37 22.30 -6.64
CA TYR A 361 12.72 23.72 -6.62
C TYR A 361 13.99 23.96 -7.42
N PRO A 362 13.92 24.63 -8.58
CA PRO A 362 15.05 24.75 -9.49
C PRO A 362 16.21 25.56 -8.91
N VAL A 363 15.97 26.45 -7.95
CA VAL A 363 17.02 27.22 -7.29
C VAL A 363 18.09 26.32 -6.68
N PHE A 364 17.69 25.21 -6.03
CA PHE A 364 18.65 24.29 -5.43
C PHE A 364 19.37 23.45 -6.50
N ILE A 365 18.70 23.09 -7.58
CA ILE A 365 19.33 22.40 -8.73
C ILE A 365 20.41 23.29 -9.35
N ILE A 366 20.11 24.57 -9.59
CA ILE A 366 21.06 25.53 -10.16
C ILE A 366 22.26 25.73 -9.23
N ILE A 367 21.99 25.90 -7.93
CA ILE A 367 23.02 26.06 -6.90
C ILE A 367 23.94 24.83 -6.87
N ASP A 368 23.36 23.63 -6.84
CA ASP A 368 24.10 22.37 -6.82
C ASP A 368 24.91 22.17 -8.10
N VAL A 369 24.32 22.37 -9.28
CA VAL A 369 24.99 22.20 -10.59
C VAL A 369 26.20 23.14 -10.73
N ILE A 370 26.10 24.41 -10.31
CA ILE A 370 27.22 25.35 -10.39
C ILE A 370 28.37 24.91 -9.47
N ALA A 371 28.07 24.54 -8.23
CA ALA A 371 29.06 24.04 -7.28
C ALA A 371 29.70 22.73 -7.75
N PHE A 372 28.88 21.82 -8.27
CA PHE A 372 29.30 20.54 -8.81
C PHE A 372 30.25 20.69 -10.00
N VAL A 373 29.90 21.53 -10.98
CA VAL A 373 30.75 21.78 -12.16
C VAL A 373 32.09 22.37 -11.75
N ARG A 374 32.10 23.33 -10.81
CA ARG A 374 33.33 23.93 -10.29
C ARG A 374 34.27 22.86 -9.73
N LEU A 375 33.77 21.94 -8.90
CA LEU A 375 34.59 20.87 -8.33
C LEU A 375 35.02 19.84 -9.37
N ALA A 376 34.14 19.47 -10.30
CA ALA A 376 34.44 18.53 -11.36
C ALA A 376 35.58 19.03 -12.28
N GLN A 377 35.61 20.34 -12.58
CA GLN A 377 36.66 20.98 -13.39
C GLN A 377 38.05 20.98 -12.73
N GLU A 378 38.11 20.87 -11.40
CA GLU A 378 39.35 20.88 -10.63
C GLU A 378 39.86 19.47 -10.27
N CYS A 379 39.10 18.42 -10.62
CA CYS A 379 39.52 17.04 -10.40
C CYS A 379 40.61 16.62 -11.41
N THR A 380 41.71 16.05 -10.93
CA THR A 380 42.90 15.72 -11.72
C THR A 380 42.77 14.48 -12.63
N PHE A 381 41.68 13.71 -12.51
CA PHE A 381 41.47 12.47 -13.27
C PHE A 381 40.97 12.78 -14.70
N GLN A 382 41.91 12.97 -15.63
CA GLN A 382 41.64 13.17 -17.05
C GLN A 382 41.51 11.82 -17.77
N TYR A 383 40.32 11.22 -17.77
CA TYR A 383 40.03 10.11 -18.68
C TYR A 383 39.51 10.68 -20.00
N ASN A 384 40.32 10.64 -21.05
CA ASN A 384 39.87 10.98 -22.39
C ASN A 384 38.97 9.85 -22.88
N ILE A 385 37.67 10.10 -23.00
CA ILE A 385 36.80 9.24 -23.82
C ILE A 385 37.11 9.60 -25.29
N PRO A 386 37.73 8.71 -26.08
CA PRO A 386 38.25 9.05 -27.40
C PRO A 386 37.17 9.49 -28.41
N PHE A 387 35.90 9.20 -28.14
CA PHE A 387 34.78 9.46 -29.05
C PHE A 387 34.07 10.81 -28.86
N ILE A 388 34.27 11.55 -27.77
CA ILE A 388 33.50 12.80 -27.50
C ILE A 388 34.43 14.01 -27.51
N LYS A 389 34.52 14.69 -28.67
CA LYS A 389 35.18 16.00 -28.78
C LYS A 389 34.36 17.09 -28.07
N THR A 390 35.01 18.07 -27.46
CA THR A 390 34.32 19.23 -26.85
C THR A 390 33.54 20.07 -27.86
N SER A 391 33.93 20.06 -29.13
CA SER A 391 33.12 20.63 -30.22
C SER A 391 31.78 19.90 -30.39
N PHE A 392 31.75 18.57 -30.24
CA PHE A 392 30.52 17.79 -30.30
C PHE A 392 29.58 18.13 -29.13
N LEU A 393 30.10 18.33 -27.92
CA LEU A 393 29.28 18.79 -26.77
C LEU A 393 28.64 20.16 -27.02
N LYS A 394 29.33 21.06 -27.74
CA LYS A 394 28.76 22.35 -28.15
C LYS A 394 27.60 22.18 -29.14
N PHE A 395 27.70 21.25 -30.07
CA PHE A 395 26.60 20.92 -30.97
C PHE A 395 25.46 20.18 -30.25
N ALA A 396 25.77 19.37 -29.23
CA ALA A 396 24.79 18.56 -28.51
C ALA A 396 23.83 19.38 -27.63
N TYR A 397 24.21 20.55 -27.11
CA TYR A 397 23.27 21.36 -26.31
C TYR A 397 22.30 22.21 -27.16
N ILE A 398 22.58 22.41 -28.46
CA ILE A 398 21.68 23.11 -29.40
C ILE A 398 20.30 22.44 -29.46
N PRO A 399 20.18 21.13 -29.77
CA PRO A 399 18.88 20.47 -29.82
C PRO A 399 18.17 20.48 -28.46
N PHE A 400 18.90 20.38 -27.34
CA PHE A 400 18.32 20.51 -26.00
C PHE A 400 17.75 21.90 -25.73
N THR A 401 18.48 22.96 -26.14
CA THR A 401 18.06 24.35 -25.97
C THR A 401 16.86 24.69 -26.87
N LEU A 402 16.88 24.23 -28.12
CA LEU A 402 15.76 24.38 -29.05
C LEU A 402 14.54 23.62 -28.58
N LEU A 403 14.70 22.36 -28.16
CA LEU A 403 13.63 21.54 -27.57
C LEU A 403 13.03 22.26 -26.36
N LEU A 404 13.85 22.70 -25.42
CA LEU A 404 13.40 23.42 -24.23
C LEU A 404 12.63 24.69 -24.60
N THR A 405 13.10 25.45 -25.60
CA THR A 405 12.42 26.66 -26.09
C THR A 405 11.06 26.33 -26.70
N VAL A 406 10.97 25.30 -27.56
CA VAL A 406 9.72 24.83 -28.15
C VAL A 406 8.74 24.38 -27.07
N LEU A 407 9.21 23.62 -26.08
CA LEU A 407 8.39 23.16 -24.97
C LEU A 407 7.80 24.33 -24.17
N ILE A 408 8.64 25.31 -23.79
CA ILE A 408 8.21 26.53 -23.09
C ILE A 408 7.13 27.26 -23.88
N ILE A 409 7.33 27.48 -25.18
CA ILE A 409 6.37 28.18 -26.04
C ILE A 409 5.04 27.40 -26.13
N GLN A 410 5.09 26.10 -26.38
CA GLN A 410 3.88 25.27 -26.50
C GLN A 410 3.05 25.28 -25.22
N ARG A 411 3.71 25.16 -24.07
CA ARG A 411 3.03 25.20 -22.77
C ARG A 411 2.51 26.59 -22.43
N SER A 412 3.28 27.64 -22.69
CA SER A 412 2.83 29.03 -22.47
C SER A 412 1.52 29.30 -23.18
N ARG A 413 1.42 28.89 -24.45
CA ARG A 413 0.21 28.99 -25.25
C ARG A 413 -0.94 28.19 -24.61
N ALA A 414 -0.66 26.98 -24.15
CA ALA A 414 -1.65 26.12 -23.52
C ALA A 414 -2.17 26.68 -22.19
N GLU A 415 -1.30 27.11 -21.29
CA GLU A 415 -1.71 27.68 -20.00
C GLU A 415 -2.45 29.00 -20.16
N TYR A 416 -2.01 29.87 -21.08
CA TYR A 416 -2.74 31.08 -21.44
C TYR A 416 -4.15 30.76 -21.94
N TYR A 417 -4.28 29.76 -22.82
CA TYR A 417 -5.58 29.32 -23.33
C TYR A 417 -6.52 28.86 -22.20
N PHE A 418 -6.03 28.03 -21.28
CA PHE A 418 -6.84 27.54 -20.15
C PHE A 418 -7.21 28.63 -19.13
N GLN A 419 -6.37 29.66 -18.98
CA GLN A 419 -6.62 30.78 -18.06
C GLN A 419 -7.56 31.82 -18.65
N THR A 420 -7.40 32.20 -19.92
CA THR A 420 -8.34 33.11 -20.61
C THR A 420 -9.73 32.50 -20.72
N LYS A 421 -9.80 31.16 -20.83
CA LYS A 421 -11.04 30.40 -20.84
C LYS A 421 -11.37 29.80 -19.47
N LYS A 422 -10.98 30.46 -18.36
CA LYS A 422 -11.18 30.03 -16.96
C LYS A 422 -12.59 29.50 -16.66
N ASN A 423 -13.58 29.98 -17.40
CA ASN A 423 -14.94 29.47 -17.45
C ASN A 423 -15.20 28.64 -18.72
N LEU A 424 -14.53 27.50 -18.85
CA LEU A 424 -14.97 26.37 -19.70
C LEU A 424 -16.39 25.88 -19.32
N ASN A 425 -17.01 26.48 -18.30
CA ASN A 425 -18.35 26.20 -17.80
C ASN A 425 -19.49 26.84 -18.61
N LYS A 426 -19.24 27.74 -19.55
CA LYS A 426 -20.31 28.27 -20.42
C LYS A 426 -20.62 27.25 -21.53
N LYS A 427 -21.90 26.87 -21.67
CA LYS A 427 -22.40 26.15 -22.86
C LYS A 427 -22.01 26.97 -24.08
N GLY A 428 -21.07 26.47 -24.86
CA GLY A 428 -20.56 27.13 -26.04
C GLY A 428 -19.60 26.18 -26.73
N THR A 429 -19.87 25.94 -28.00
CA THR A 429 -19.12 25.15 -28.98
C THR A 429 -17.72 25.73 -29.19
N GLN A 430 -16.90 25.81 -28.14
CA GLN A 430 -15.47 25.98 -28.33
C GLN A 430 -14.92 24.69 -28.93
N ASN A 431 -14.06 24.82 -29.94
CA ASN A 431 -13.51 23.71 -30.70
C ASN A 431 -12.89 22.65 -29.75
N LEU A 432 -13.57 21.50 -29.63
CA LEU A 432 -13.26 20.41 -28.69
C LEU A 432 -11.81 19.94 -28.86
N GLU A 433 -11.38 19.85 -30.12
CA GLU A 433 -10.02 19.48 -30.54
C GLU A 433 -8.98 20.42 -29.95
N THR A 434 -9.25 21.72 -29.93
CA THR A 434 -8.33 22.71 -29.38
C THR A 434 -8.20 22.58 -27.87
N ILE A 435 -9.29 22.28 -27.15
CA ILE A 435 -9.25 22.05 -25.70
C ILE A 435 -8.44 20.78 -25.38
N ILE A 436 -8.68 19.73 -26.16
CA ILE A 436 -7.96 18.45 -26.05
C ILE A 436 -6.46 18.67 -26.32
N ASP A 437 -6.10 19.30 -27.43
CA ASP A 437 -4.71 19.57 -27.83
C ASP A 437 -3.97 20.44 -26.80
N TYR A 438 -4.60 21.47 -26.26
CA TYR A 438 -3.96 22.26 -25.20
C TYR A 438 -3.86 21.50 -23.87
N SER A 439 -4.76 20.54 -23.60
CA SER A 439 -4.73 19.79 -22.36
C SER A 439 -3.54 18.83 -22.26
N THR A 440 -3.11 18.26 -23.39
CA THR A 440 -1.93 17.38 -23.47
C THR A 440 -0.61 18.16 -23.33
N LYS A 441 -0.63 19.46 -23.66
CA LYS A 441 0.53 20.38 -23.60
C LYS A 441 0.70 21.08 -22.24
N ILE A 442 -0.19 20.84 -21.28
CA ILE A 442 -0.06 21.32 -19.90
C ILE A 442 0.39 20.15 -19.03
N ASN A 443 1.05 20.45 -17.90
CA ASN A 443 1.43 19.47 -16.89
C ASN A 443 0.32 18.43 -16.72
N GLU A 444 0.57 17.22 -17.23
CA GLU A 444 -0.39 16.12 -17.36
C GLU A 444 -0.71 15.47 -16.01
N ARG A 445 -0.77 16.28 -14.95
CA ARG A 445 -1.38 15.86 -13.70
C ARG A 445 -2.86 15.63 -13.96
N GLY A 446 -3.40 14.56 -13.40
CA GLY A 446 -4.82 14.22 -13.57
C GLY A 446 -5.80 15.36 -13.24
N GLU A 447 -5.41 16.43 -12.55
CA GLU A 447 -6.28 17.59 -12.34
C GLU A 447 -6.66 18.34 -13.65
N HIS A 448 -5.75 18.48 -14.61
CA HIS A 448 -6.06 19.14 -15.89
C HIS A 448 -6.91 18.23 -16.77
N LEU A 449 -6.56 16.94 -16.85
CA LEU A 449 -7.37 15.92 -17.53
C LEU A 449 -8.78 15.81 -16.92
N TYR A 450 -8.90 15.96 -15.60
CA TYR A 450 -10.19 15.99 -14.93
C TYR A 450 -11.05 17.19 -15.35
N LYS A 451 -10.43 18.36 -15.61
CA LYS A 451 -11.17 19.52 -16.14
C LYS A 451 -11.72 19.22 -17.52
N VAL A 452 -10.94 18.56 -18.39
CA VAL A 452 -11.40 18.12 -19.71
C VAL A 452 -12.53 17.09 -19.58
N TYR A 453 -12.40 16.08 -18.73
CA TYR A 453 -13.49 15.16 -18.38
C TYR A 453 -14.76 15.91 -17.97
N SER A 454 -14.63 16.89 -17.07
CA SER A 454 -15.78 17.65 -16.58
C SER A 454 -16.45 18.48 -17.68
N PHE A 455 -15.67 18.99 -18.64
CA PHE A 455 -16.15 19.72 -19.81
C PHE A 455 -16.86 18.78 -20.78
N LEU A 456 -16.24 17.66 -21.16
CA LEU A 456 -16.82 16.64 -22.04
C LEU A 456 -18.14 16.11 -21.49
N LYS A 457 -18.18 15.80 -20.19
CA LYS A 457 -19.39 15.34 -19.50
C LYS A 457 -20.54 16.36 -19.55
N LYS A 458 -20.24 17.66 -19.50
CA LYS A 458 -21.25 18.73 -19.61
C LYS A 458 -21.78 18.91 -21.03
N ASN A 459 -20.97 18.58 -22.04
CA ASN A 459 -21.33 18.63 -23.46
C ASN A 459 -21.90 17.30 -23.97
N ASN A 460 -22.22 16.35 -23.08
CA ASN A 460 -22.74 15.02 -23.42
C ASN A 460 -21.81 14.11 -24.24
N GLU A 461 -20.52 14.40 -24.29
CA GLU A 461 -19.48 13.58 -24.95
C GLU A 461 -19.08 12.39 -24.07
N LYS A 462 -19.97 11.38 -23.96
CA LYS A 462 -19.86 10.30 -22.96
C LYS A 462 -18.62 9.41 -23.12
N GLU A 463 -18.27 9.04 -24.35
CA GLU A 463 -17.13 8.13 -24.61
C GLU A 463 -15.79 8.81 -24.36
N LEU A 464 -15.61 10.01 -24.92
CA LEU A 464 -14.43 10.83 -24.65
C LEU A 464 -14.34 11.18 -23.16
N ALA A 465 -15.44 11.55 -22.50
CA ALA A 465 -15.43 11.80 -21.06
C ALA A 465 -14.90 10.57 -20.29
N PHE A 466 -15.36 9.37 -20.64
CA PHE A 466 -14.91 8.12 -20.02
C PHE A 466 -13.41 7.86 -20.24
N GLU A 467 -12.90 8.11 -21.44
CA GLU A 467 -11.47 8.03 -21.75
C GLU A 467 -10.65 9.00 -20.87
N TYR A 468 -11.06 10.26 -20.80
CA TYR A 468 -10.33 11.29 -20.05
C TYR A 468 -10.34 11.08 -18.53
N ILE A 469 -11.42 10.54 -17.95
CA ILE A 469 -11.42 10.18 -16.53
C ILE A 469 -10.54 8.96 -16.25
N THR A 470 -10.37 8.05 -17.22
CA THR A 470 -9.44 6.92 -17.11
C THR A 470 -8.00 7.43 -17.12
N LYS A 471 -7.61 8.24 -18.12
CA LYS A 471 -6.29 8.91 -18.17
C LYS A 471 -6.01 9.76 -16.93
N THR A 472 -7.03 10.45 -16.41
CA THR A 472 -6.94 11.20 -15.15
C THR A 472 -6.50 10.31 -13.98
N CYS A 473 -7.07 9.11 -13.87
CA CYS A 473 -6.82 8.19 -12.77
C CYS A 473 -5.47 7.47 -12.90
N GLU A 474 -5.02 7.20 -14.13
CA GLU A 474 -3.68 6.70 -14.42
C GLU A 474 -2.60 7.70 -13.98
N ARG A 475 -2.88 9.00 -14.10
CA ARG A 475 -1.94 10.09 -13.79
C ARG A 475 -2.23 10.82 -12.49
N SER A 476 -3.04 10.24 -11.60
CA SER A 476 -3.36 10.86 -10.31
C SER A 476 -3.41 9.88 -9.15
N HIS A 477 -2.70 10.26 -8.09
CA HIS A 477 -2.72 9.64 -6.78
C HIS A 477 -3.97 9.99 -5.94
N GLN A 478 -4.87 10.86 -6.43
CA GLN A 478 -6.00 11.35 -5.63
C GLN A 478 -7.24 10.46 -5.79
N SER A 479 -7.66 9.80 -4.70
CA SER A 479 -8.84 8.92 -4.65
C SER A 479 -10.15 9.59 -5.08
N LYS A 480 -10.23 10.93 -5.08
CA LYS A 480 -11.42 11.66 -5.51
C LYS A 480 -11.73 11.43 -6.99
N TYR A 481 -10.72 11.34 -7.86
CA TYR A 481 -10.92 11.13 -9.30
C TYR A 481 -11.30 9.69 -9.60
N HIS A 482 -10.63 8.73 -8.95
CA HIS A 482 -10.99 7.31 -8.98
C HIS A 482 -12.45 7.09 -8.57
N ASN A 483 -12.96 7.85 -7.59
CA ASN A 483 -14.36 7.78 -7.20
C ASN A 483 -15.33 8.22 -8.31
N HIS A 484 -14.93 9.14 -9.18
CA HIS A 484 -15.72 9.47 -10.38
C HIS A 484 -15.65 8.36 -11.42
N LEU A 485 -14.46 7.80 -11.67
CA LEU A 485 -14.28 6.66 -12.57
C LEU A 485 -15.13 5.45 -12.17
N ALA A 486 -15.19 5.12 -10.88
CA ALA A 486 -16.04 4.04 -10.36
C ALA A 486 -17.53 4.25 -10.69
N LYS A 487 -18.01 5.50 -10.63
CA LYS A 487 -19.39 5.85 -10.99
C LYS A 487 -19.65 5.70 -12.49
N GLU A 488 -18.69 6.06 -13.35
CA GLU A 488 -18.82 5.84 -14.79
C GLU A 488 -18.88 4.34 -15.14
N TYR A 489 -18.07 3.51 -14.47
CA TYR A 489 -18.16 2.05 -14.64
C TYR A 489 -19.50 1.47 -14.20
N ILE A 490 -20.11 2.00 -13.13
CA ILE A 490 -21.48 1.63 -12.73
C ILE A 490 -22.48 1.98 -13.83
N LEU A 491 -22.38 3.17 -14.43
CA LEU A 491 -23.28 3.60 -15.52
C LEU A 491 -23.14 2.71 -16.76
N LYS A 492 -21.95 2.15 -17.00
CA LYS A 492 -21.67 1.17 -18.05
C LYS A 492 -21.96 -0.29 -17.65
N ASN A 493 -22.63 -0.53 -16.51
CA ASN A 493 -22.93 -1.87 -15.96
C ASN A 493 -21.69 -2.75 -15.69
N ASN A 494 -20.48 -2.19 -15.63
CA ASN A 494 -19.26 -2.93 -15.31
C ASN A 494 -19.00 -2.89 -13.79
N PHE A 495 -19.76 -3.69 -13.05
CA PHE A 495 -19.68 -3.74 -11.60
C PHE A 495 -18.36 -4.34 -11.09
N ALA A 496 -17.71 -5.20 -11.86
CA ALA A 496 -16.42 -5.79 -11.50
C ALA A 496 -15.31 -4.72 -11.40
N LYS A 497 -15.19 -3.86 -12.42
CA LYS A 497 -14.24 -2.73 -12.40
C LYS A 497 -14.62 -1.67 -11.37
N ALA A 498 -15.91 -1.38 -11.19
CA ALA A 498 -16.35 -0.47 -10.12
C ALA A 498 -15.95 -0.99 -8.73
N ASN A 499 -16.11 -2.29 -8.48
CA ASN A 499 -15.73 -2.93 -7.22
C ASN A 499 -14.22 -2.82 -6.96
N SER A 500 -13.37 -3.12 -7.95
CA SER A 500 -11.92 -3.03 -7.79
C SER A 500 -11.46 -1.60 -7.49
N ILE A 501 -12.08 -0.60 -8.14
CA ILE A 501 -11.76 0.81 -7.90
C ILE A 501 -12.23 1.25 -6.51
N TYR A 502 -13.43 0.87 -6.05
CA TYR A 502 -13.86 1.20 -4.69
C TYR A 502 -12.97 0.56 -3.62
N ASN A 503 -12.56 -0.69 -3.81
CA ASN A 503 -11.60 -1.35 -2.94
C ASN A 503 -10.25 -0.60 -2.92
N TYR A 504 -9.73 -0.22 -4.10
CA TYR A 504 -8.52 0.60 -4.21
C TYR A 504 -8.65 1.92 -3.44
N ILE A 505 -9.72 2.69 -3.63
CA ILE A 505 -9.93 4.00 -2.98
C ILE A 505 -10.04 3.83 -1.46
N ALA A 506 -10.77 2.82 -1.00
CA ALA A 506 -10.94 2.51 0.41
C ALA A 506 -9.60 2.18 1.08
N ASN A 507 -8.68 1.50 0.40
CA ASN A 507 -7.38 1.15 0.97
C ASN A 507 -6.29 2.20 0.71
N ALA A 508 -6.36 2.97 -0.38
CA ALA A 508 -5.45 4.08 -0.66
C ALA A 508 -5.62 5.24 0.35
N THR A 509 -6.80 5.36 0.95
CA THR A 509 -7.13 6.39 1.94
C THR A 509 -7.95 5.80 3.09
N PRO A 510 -7.35 4.92 3.91
CA PRO A 510 -8.07 4.04 4.83
C PRO A 510 -8.80 4.78 5.94
N TYR A 511 -8.25 5.89 6.44
CA TYR A 511 -8.85 6.72 7.49
C TYR A 511 -10.07 7.54 7.03
N LYS A 512 -10.36 7.64 5.72
CA LYS A 512 -11.43 8.51 5.21
C LYS A 512 -12.78 7.78 5.14
N PHE A 513 -13.63 8.06 6.13
CA PHE A 513 -15.01 7.57 6.23
C PHE A 513 -15.84 7.70 4.94
N ARG A 514 -15.69 8.80 4.19
CA ARG A 514 -16.39 9.01 2.91
C ARG A 514 -16.14 7.87 1.92
N TYR A 515 -14.90 7.41 1.79
CA TYR A 515 -14.55 6.38 0.81
C TYR A 515 -14.94 4.99 1.27
N GLN A 516 -14.82 4.70 2.57
CA GLN A 516 -15.36 3.47 3.17
C GLN A 516 -16.88 3.39 2.96
N SER A 517 -17.60 4.48 3.26
CA SER A 517 -19.06 4.58 3.09
C SER A 517 -19.48 4.42 1.63
N ASN A 518 -18.75 5.01 0.67
CA ASN A 518 -19.04 4.80 -0.75
C ASN A 518 -18.91 3.33 -1.15
N TYR A 519 -17.91 2.61 -0.64
CA TYR A 519 -17.73 1.20 -0.93
C TYR A 519 -18.83 0.33 -0.31
N MET A 520 -19.18 0.58 0.95
CA MET A 520 -20.31 -0.07 1.64
C MET A 520 -21.62 0.14 0.88
N ASN A 521 -21.94 1.38 0.49
CA ASN A 521 -23.16 1.71 -0.23
C ASN A 521 -23.23 1.01 -1.60
N PHE A 522 -22.08 0.87 -2.28
CA PHE A 522 -21.99 0.13 -3.53
C PHE A 522 -22.31 -1.36 -3.34
N ASN A 523 -21.72 -2.02 -2.33
CA ASN A 523 -21.99 -3.43 -2.03
C ASN A 523 -23.46 -3.66 -1.61
N ASN A 524 -24.01 -2.75 -0.80
CA ASN A 524 -25.41 -2.81 -0.37
C ASN A 524 -26.36 -2.68 -1.56
N LYS A 525 -26.07 -1.80 -2.52
CA LYS A 525 -26.87 -1.63 -3.74
C LYS A 525 -26.84 -2.87 -4.65
N LEU A 526 -25.74 -3.63 -4.63
CA LEU A 526 -25.61 -4.88 -5.37
C LEU A 526 -26.16 -6.10 -4.60
N HIS A 527 -26.81 -5.90 -3.46
CA HIS A 527 -27.33 -6.97 -2.60
C HIS A 527 -26.27 -8.01 -2.19
N LYS A 528 -25.00 -7.60 -2.10
CA LYS A 528 -23.89 -8.47 -1.67
C LYS A 528 -23.79 -8.49 -0.16
N SER A 529 -24.74 -9.13 0.53
CA SER A 529 -24.92 -9.04 1.98
C SER A 529 -23.64 -9.31 2.80
N LYS A 530 -22.85 -10.32 2.45
CA LYS A 530 -21.55 -10.62 3.12
C LYS A 530 -20.55 -9.45 3.00
N ALA A 531 -20.34 -8.95 1.79
CA ALA A 531 -19.41 -7.83 1.54
C ALA A 531 -19.92 -6.53 2.19
N THR A 532 -21.23 -6.31 2.20
CA THR A 532 -21.87 -5.17 2.87
C THR A 532 -21.63 -5.21 4.38
N VAL A 533 -21.80 -6.37 5.02
CA VAL A 533 -21.51 -6.55 6.46
C VAL A 533 -20.05 -6.25 6.77
N ILE A 534 -19.10 -6.80 6.01
CA ILE A 534 -17.67 -6.58 6.22
C ILE A 534 -17.33 -5.08 6.12
N THR A 535 -17.79 -4.43 5.04
CA THR A 535 -17.49 -3.00 4.82
C THR A 535 -18.20 -2.09 5.82
N ALA A 536 -19.41 -2.43 6.27
CA ALA A 536 -20.12 -1.70 7.31
C ALA A 536 -19.44 -1.84 8.68
N GLN A 537 -19.03 -3.05 9.05
CA GLN A 537 -18.30 -3.33 10.30
C GLN A 537 -16.99 -2.53 10.35
N LYS A 538 -16.22 -2.53 9.27
CA LYS A 538 -14.99 -1.72 9.13
C LYS A 538 -15.24 -0.23 9.43
N ILE A 539 -16.37 0.34 9.02
CA ILE A 539 -16.72 1.75 9.30
C ILE A 539 -17.06 1.97 10.77
N VAL A 540 -17.77 1.02 11.40
CA VAL A 540 -18.16 1.11 12.81
C VAL A 540 -16.92 1.12 13.70
N ASP A 541 -16.00 0.19 13.44
CA ASP A 541 -14.80 -0.04 14.23
C ASP A 541 -13.70 0.99 13.98
N LEU A 542 -13.68 1.62 12.79
CA LEU A 542 -12.67 2.62 12.44
C LEU A 542 -12.63 3.77 13.47
N PRO A 543 -11.48 4.05 14.11
CA PRO A 543 -11.34 5.19 15.01
C PRO A 543 -11.53 6.54 14.30
N VAL A 544 -11.95 7.56 15.05
CA VAL A 544 -12.21 8.90 14.50
C VAL A 544 -10.95 9.77 14.61
N LYS A 545 -10.35 10.12 13.46
CA LYS A 545 -9.21 11.06 13.41
C LYS A 545 -9.62 12.50 13.70
N ILE A 546 -10.71 12.97 13.09
CA ILE A 546 -11.24 14.33 13.24
C ILE A 546 -12.74 14.20 13.49
N ALA A 547 -13.19 14.61 14.67
CA ALA A 547 -14.61 14.59 15.02
C ALA A 547 -15.40 15.57 14.14
N SER A 548 -16.53 15.13 13.61
CA SER A 548 -17.46 15.99 12.86
C SER A 548 -18.82 15.31 12.73
N ALA A 549 -19.89 16.11 12.65
CA ALA A 549 -21.25 15.59 12.41
C ALA A 549 -21.33 14.69 11.16
N ARG A 550 -20.47 14.92 10.17
CA ARG A 550 -20.39 14.10 8.96
C ARG A 550 -19.87 12.69 9.25
N VAL A 551 -18.86 12.56 10.12
CA VAL A 551 -18.31 11.26 10.55
C VAL A 551 -19.34 10.49 11.37
N ASP A 552 -20.06 11.18 12.26
CA ASP A 552 -21.12 10.56 13.06
C ASP A 552 -22.23 10.01 12.17
N ASN A 553 -22.62 10.75 11.13
CA ASN A 553 -23.60 10.27 10.16
C ASN A 553 -23.11 9.02 9.40
N TYR A 554 -21.84 8.96 8.99
CA TYR A 554 -21.28 7.77 8.35
C TYR A 554 -21.33 6.55 9.27
N LYS A 555 -20.96 6.70 10.55
CA LYS A 555 -21.04 5.60 11.53
C LYS A 555 -22.49 5.19 11.80
N LYS A 556 -23.41 6.14 11.93
CA LYS A 556 -24.85 5.85 12.12
C LYS A 556 -25.43 5.08 10.93
N GLN A 557 -25.09 5.50 9.71
CA GLN A 557 -25.49 4.80 8.48
C GLN A 557 -24.93 3.37 8.45
N ALA A 558 -23.65 3.20 8.76
CA ALA A 558 -23.01 1.89 8.78
C ALA A 558 -23.64 0.94 9.80
N LYS A 559 -23.92 1.40 11.03
CA LYS A 559 -24.63 0.60 12.05
C LYS A 559 -26.01 0.13 11.56
N ARG A 560 -26.76 1.00 10.88
CA ARG A 560 -28.08 0.65 10.32
C ARG A 560 -27.96 -0.40 9.22
N VAL A 561 -27.04 -0.20 8.27
CA VAL A 561 -26.80 -1.12 7.15
C VAL A 561 -26.33 -2.49 7.64
N LEU A 562 -25.42 -2.49 8.63
CA LEU A 562 -24.92 -3.69 9.28
C LEU A 562 -26.05 -4.51 9.90
N LYS A 563 -26.91 -3.86 10.72
CA LYS A 563 -28.06 -4.53 11.36
C LYS A 563 -28.98 -5.19 10.33
N LEU A 564 -29.33 -4.46 9.27
CA LEU A 564 -30.23 -4.96 8.22
C LEU A 564 -29.63 -6.15 7.46
N ASN A 565 -28.38 -6.06 7.03
CA ASN A 565 -27.76 -7.13 6.23
C ASN A 565 -27.38 -8.35 7.08
N LEU A 566 -27.08 -8.18 8.37
CA LEU A 566 -26.94 -9.32 9.30
C LEU A 566 -28.27 -10.05 9.48
N GLN A 567 -29.39 -9.34 9.49
CA GLN A 567 -30.71 -9.97 9.51
C GLN A 567 -30.98 -10.71 8.19
N THR A 568 -30.73 -10.08 7.04
CA THR A 568 -30.87 -10.74 5.73
C THR A 568 -30.01 -11.99 5.58
N LEU A 569 -28.77 -11.98 6.09
CA LEU A 569 -27.91 -13.18 6.09
C LEU A 569 -28.43 -14.30 6.99
N LYS A 570 -29.10 -13.95 8.09
CA LYS A 570 -29.78 -14.92 8.95
C LYS A 570 -31.03 -15.49 8.28
N ASP A 571 -31.75 -14.67 7.53
CA ASP A 571 -32.99 -15.03 6.86
C ASP A 571 -32.75 -15.79 5.53
N SER A 572 -31.55 -15.67 4.93
CA SER A 572 -31.17 -16.32 3.66
C SER A 572 -30.51 -17.69 3.79
N LEU A 573 -30.37 -18.23 5.00
CA LEU A 573 -29.82 -19.56 5.24
C LEU A 573 -30.79 -20.62 4.72
N LEU A 574 -30.35 -21.45 3.77
CA LEU A 574 -31.02 -22.71 3.41
C LEU A 574 -31.14 -23.58 4.67
N SER A 575 -32.35 -23.74 5.21
CA SER A 575 -32.62 -24.57 6.38
C SER A 575 -33.27 -25.87 5.96
N GLY A 576 -32.62 -27.00 6.22
CA GLY A 576 -33.25 -28.32 6.12
C GLY A 576 -34.43 -28.45 7.09
N ASP A 577 -35.29 -29.42 6.82
CA ASP A 577 -36.43 -29.74 7.68
C ASP A 577 -36.02 -30.76 8.74
N LEU A 578 -36.33 -30.47 10.00
CA LEU A 578 -36.15 -31.39 11.12
C LEU A 578 -37.52 -31.83 11.59
N SER A 579 -37.81 -33.11 11.43
CA SER A 579 -39.11 -33.67 11.78
C SER A 579 -39.45 -33.44 13.26
N ARG A 580 -40.75 -33.43 13.56
CA ARG A 580 -41.23 -33.70 14.92
C ARG A 580 -40.71 -35.07 15.40
N GLU A 581 -40.74 -35.31 16.70
CA GLU A 581 -40.36 -36.62 17.25
C GLU A 581 -41.28 -37.71 16.68
N LEU A 582 -40.68 -38.69 16.02
CA LEU A 582 -41.34 -39.87 15.50
C LEU A 582 -41.08 -41.03 16.44
N THR A 583 -41.91 -42.07 16.35
CA THR A 583 -41.76 -43.27 17.17
C THR A 583 -41.83 -44.51 16.30
N TYR A 584 -40.90 -45.43 16.52
CA TYR A 584 -40.95 -46.77 15.95
C TYR A 584 -41.32 -47.78 17.04
N ASN A 585 -42.32 -48.63 16.79
CA ASN A 585 -42.72 -49.69 17.72
C ASN A 585 -41.99 -50.99 17.34
N SER A 586 -40.92 -51.30 18.07
CA SER A 586 -40.08 -52.46 17.78
C SER A 586 -40.71 -53.75 18.31
N LYS A 587 -40.89 -54.73 17.42
CA LYS A 587 -41.36 -56.07 17.82
C LYS A 587 -40.22 -56.85 18.47
N LEU A 588 -39.01 -56.74 17.94
CA LEU A 588 -37.81 -57.41 18.47
C LEU A 588 -37.41 -56.97 19.88
N LEU A 589 -37.54 -55.67 20.15
CA LEU A 589 -37.10 -55.08 21.42
C LEU A 589 -38.26 -54.91 22.42
N HIS A 590 -39.50 -55.15 21.99
CA HIS A 590 -40.73 -54.91 22.76
C HIS A 590 -40.79 -53.49 23.36
N MET A 591 -40.31 -52.50 22.60
CA MET A 591 -40.24 -51.10 23.03
C MET A 591 -40.56 -50.12 21.92
N ARG A 592 -41.03 -48.94 22.32
CA ARG A 592 -41.24 -47.80 21.44
C ARG A 592 -40.01 -46.91 21.48
N ILE A 593 -39.28 -46.82 20.36
CA ILE A 593 -38.03 -46.06 20.22
C ILE A 593 -38.31 -44.71 19.53
N PRO A 594 -37.98 -43.57 20.16
CA PRO A 594 -38.07 -42.27 19.54
C PRO A 594 -36.94 -42.04 18.54
N TYR A 595 -37.26 -41.40 17.42
CA TYR A 595 -36.27 -40.93 16.46
C TYR A 595 -36.73 -39.64 15.77
N LYS A 596 -35.79 -38.89 15.20
CA LYS A 596 -36.04 -37.71 14.35
C LYS A 596 -35.31 -37.83 13.04
N ILE A 597 -35.88 -37.23 12.00
CA ILE A 597 -35.29 -37.19 10.67
C ILE A 597 -34.96 -35.75 10.35
N TYR A 598 -33.74 -35.51 9.90
CA TYR A 598 -33.35 -34.30 9.20
C TYR A 598 -33.29 -34.58 7.69
N THR A 599 -33.97 -33.75 6.91
CA THR A 599 -33.88 -33.73 5.44
C THR A 599 -33.27 -32.42 4.97
N PRO A 600 -32.31 -32.45 4.04
CA PRO A 600 -31.63 -31.26 3.59
C PRO A 600 -32.57 -30.37 2.73
N PRO A 601 -32.28 -29.06 2.60
CA PRO A 601 -33.14 -28.11 1.89
C PRO A 601 -32.98 -28.25 0.37
N VAL A 602 -33.50 -29.32 -0.20
CA VAL A 602 -33.51 -29.58 -1.65
C VAL A 602 -34.95 -29.73 -2.13
N GLU A 603 -35.38 -28.88 -3.07
CA GLU A 603 -36.79 -28.81 -3.53
C GLU A 603 -37.27 -30.13 -4.18
N HIS A 604 -36.37 -30.90 -4.80
CA HIS A 604 -36.70 -32.20 -5.41
C HIS A 604 -35.55 -33.22 -5.24
N LEU A 605 -35.79 -34.28 -4.46
CA LEU A 605 -34.86 -35.40 -4.29
C LEU A 605 -34.96 -36.36 -5.49
N THR A 606 -34.27 -36.05 -6.59
CA THR A 606 -34.23 -36.91 -7.78
C THR A 606 -33.28 -38.11 -7.63
N LYS A 607 -32.42 -38.10 -6.61
CA LYS A 607 -31.45 -39.16 -6.29
C LYS A 607 -31.59 -39.60 -4.84
N LYS A 608 -31.28 -40.88 -4.60
CA LYS A 608 -31.16 -41.43 -3.24
C LYS A 608 -29.92 -40.82 -2.55
N LEU A 609 -30.09 -40.24 -1.38
CA LEU A 609 -29.03 -39.55 -0.64
C LEU A 609 -28.30 -40.47 0.35
N PRO A 610 -27.01 -40.21 0.65
CA PRO A 610 -26.34 -40.81 1.79
C PRO A 610 -27.10 -40.58 3.09
N VAL A 611 -27.01 -41.56 4.00
CA VAL A 611 -27.73 -41.54 5.27
C VAL A 611 -26.79 -41.77 6.44
N VAL A 612 -26.93 -40.95 7.48
CA VAL A 612 -26.24 -41.12 8.76
C VAL A 612 -27.23 -41.44 9.87
N PHE A 613 -27.00 -42.56 10.54
CA PHE A 613 -27.73 -42.95 11.73
C PHE A 613 -26.94 -42.49 12.95
N VAL A 614 -27.53 -41.59 13.74
CA VAL A 614 -26.87 -40.94 14.86
C VAL A 614 -27.49 -41.44 16.16
N ASN A 615 -26.73 -42.24 16.90
CA ASN A 615 -27.08 -42.64 18.27
C ASN A 615 -26.98 -41.45 19.21
N ASP A 616 -27.76 -41.46 20.30
CA ASP A 616 -27.90 -40.31 21.20
C ASP A 616 -28.39 -39.04 20.48
N GLY A 617 -29.32 -39.22 19.54
CA GLY A 617 -29.72 -38.21 18.58
C GLY A 617 -30.11 -36.85 19.19
N ASN A 618 -30.88 -36.83 20.28
CA ASN A 618 -31.28 -35.61 20.97
C ASN A 618 -30.10 -34.85 21.58
N LYS A 619 -29.02 -35.53 21.98
CA LYS A 619 -27.80 -34.84 22.44
C LYS A 619 -27.08 -34.17 21.26
N TYR A 620 -26.95 -34.85 20.13
CA TYR A 620 -26.39 -34.26 18.91
C TYR A 620 -27.22 -33.07 18.39
N LEU A 621 -28.54 -33.13 18.53
CA LEU A 621 -29.42 -32.02 18.16
C LEU A 621 -29.30 -30.83 19.12
N LYS A 622 -29.33 -31.06 20.43
CA LYS A 622 -29.37 -29.98 21.44
C LYS A 622 -28.00 -29.39 21.77
N LYS A 623 -26.99 -30.24 21.96
CA LYS A 623 -25.65 -29.83 22.37
C LYS A 623 -24.72 -29.66 21.18
N GLY A 624 -24.78 -30.58 20.22
CA GLY A 624 -23.96 -30.52 19.00
C GLY A 624 -24.52 -29.61 17.90
N LYS A 625 -25.81 -29.27 17.95
CA LYS A 625 -26.53 -28.55 16.88
C LYS A 625 -26.28 -29.16 15.50
N LEU A 626 -26.20 -30.50 15.42
CA LEU A 626 -25.68 -31.20 14.24
C LEU A 626 -26.43 -30.85 12.94
N HIS A 627 -27.76 -30.73 12.98
CA HIS A 627 -28.58 -30.31 11.83
C HIS A 627 -28.16 -28.95 11.26
N GLN A 628 -27.86 -27.96 12.10
CA GLN A 628 -27.40 -26.63 11.67
C GLN A 628 -26.00 -26.66 11.04
N LYS A 629 -25.15 -27.57 11.53
CA LYS A 629 -23.82 -27.80 10.93
C LYS A 629 -23.95 -28.46 9.56
N ILE A 630 -24.86 -29.42 9.41
CA ILE A 630 -25.18 -30.05 8.12
C ILE A 630 -25.69 -28.98 7.14
N ASP A 631 -26.67 -28.15 7.54
CA ASP A 631 -27.16 -27.02 6.72
C ASP A 631 -26.02 -26.11 6.26
N SER A 632 -25.18 -25.66 7.20
CA SER A 632 -24.07 -24.75 6.92
C SER A 632 -23.03 -25.36 5.96
N LEU A 633 -22.73 -26.65 6.09
CA LEU A 633 -21.77 -27.32 5.22
C LEU A 633 -22.34 -27.61 3.82
N ILE A 634 -23.63 -27.92 3.71
CA ILE A 634 -24.32 -28.07 2.42
C ILE A 634 -24.37 -26.71 1.71
N GLU A 635 -24.76 -25.64 2.41
CA GLU A 635 -24.84 -24.29 1.86
C GLU A 635 -23.47 -23.77 1.39
N CYS A 636 -22.40 -24.06 2.15
CA CYS A 636 -21.03 -23.73 1.75
C CYS A 636 -20.48 -24.64 0.64
N GLY A 637 -21.24 -25.61 0.15
CA GLY A 637 -20.81 -26.58 -0.86
C GLY A 637 -19.71 -27.54 -0.38
N LYS A 638 -19.47 -27.62 0.94
CA LYS A 638 -18.40 -28.45 1.53
C LYS A 638 -18.76 -29.92 1.59
N ILE A 639 -20.04 -30.25 1.75
CA ILE A 639 -20.55 -31.62 1.70
C ILE A 639 -21.69 -31.74 0.69
N GLU A 640 -21.89 -32.93 0.13
CA GLU A 640 -23.12 -33.25 -0.60
C GLU A 640 -24.33 -33.34 0.37
N PRO A 641 -25.57 -33.12 -0.10
CA PRO A 641 -26.76 -33.27 0.73
C PRO A 641 -26.88 -34.67 1.35
N ILE A 642 -27.16 -34.74 2.65
CA ILE A 642 -27.34 -36.00 3.39
C ILE A 642 -28.64 -36.01 4.20
N ILE A 643 -29.15 -37.20 4.48
CA ILE A 643 -30.24 -37.43 5.44
C ILE A 643 -29.65 -37.90 6.77
N ALA A 644 -30.11 -37.34 7.89
CA ALA A 644 -29.68 -37.77 9.22
C ALA A 644 -30.85 -38.33 10.03
N VAL A 645 -30.69 -39.53 10.57
CA VAL A 645 -31.66 -40.22 11.42
C VAL A 645 -31.13 -40.23 12.84
N PHE A 646 -31.70 -39.38 13.69
CA PHE A 646 -31.33 -39.20 15.09
C PHE A 646 -32.12 -40.16 15.97
N ILE A 647 -31.46 -41.17 16.53
CA ILE A 647 -32.07 -42.22 17.34
C ILE A 647 -31.79 -41.95 18.82
N ASP A 648 -32.84 -41.95 19.63
CA ASP A 648 -32.70 -41.81 21.07
C ASP A 648 -32.88 -43.17 21.75
N PRO A 649 -31.88 -43.65 22.53
CA PRO A 649 -31.92 -44.96 23.17
C PRO A 649 -32.78 -44.91 24.45
N ILE A 650 -34.08 -44.67 24.27
CA ILE A 650 -35.10 -44.51 25.32
C ILE A 650 -36.25 -45.48 25.02
N ASN A 651 -36.76 -46.13 26.06
CA ASN A 651 -38.00 -46.91 25.95
C ASN A 651 -39.19 -46.02 26.33
N LEU A 652 -39.98 -45.58 25.34
CA LEU A 652 -41.16 -44.74 25.59
C LEU A 652 -42.26 -45.46 26.37
N ASN A 653 -42.29 -46.80 26.36
CA ASN A 653 -43.23 -47.57 27.19
C ASN A 653 -42.88 -47.48 28.69
N ARG A 654 -41.60 -47.24 29.02
CA ARG A 654 -41.08 -47.19 30.40
C ARG A 654 -39.99 -46.11 30.52
N LYS A 655 -40.38 -44.83 30.39
CA LYS A 655 -39.45 -43.68 30.35
C LYS A 655 -38.51 -43.56 31.56
N HIS A 656 -38.90 -44.10 32.72
CA HIS A 656 -38.10 -44.08 33.95
C HIS A 656 -36.91 -45.06 33.90
N LEU A 657 -36.95 -46.08 33.05
CA LEU A 657 -35.86 -47.04 32.92
C LEU A 657 -34.75 -46.48 32.03
N LYS A 658 -33.53 -46.45 32.55
CA LYS A 658 -32.32 -46.08 31.79
C LYS A 658 -31.87 -47.26 30.90
N VAL A 659 -32.51 -47.41 29.75
CA VAL A 659 -32.24 -48.51 28.82
C VAL A 659 -31.03 -48.29 27.91
N ARG A 660 -30.44 -47.08 27.89
CA ARG A 660 -29.32 -46.73 26.99
C ARG A 660 -28.18 -47.73 27.01
N ASN A 661 -27.68 -48.06 28.21
CA ASN A 661 -26.55 -48.97 28.36
C ASN A 661 -26.94 -50.40 27.96
N GLN A 662 -28.18 -50.82 28.26
CA GLN A 662 -28.71 -52.13 27.86
C GLN A 662 -28.81 -52.28 26.34
N LEU A 663 -29.11 -51.19 25.63
CA LEU A 663 -29.19 -51.19 24.16
C LEU A 663 -27.80 -51.18 23.50
N PHE A 664 -26.83 -50.47 24.07
CA PHE A 664 -25.54 -50.25 23.43
C PHE A 664 -24.45 -51.27 23.78
N ILE A 665 -24.51 -51.91 24.94
CA ILE A 665 -23.48 -52.86 25.39
C ILE A 665 -23.87 -54.28 24.97
N LYS A 666 -23.14 -54.87 24.01
CA LYS A 666 -23.25 -56.29 23.57
C LYS A 666 -24.69 -56.76 23.30
N ASN A 667 -25.49 -55.97 22.59
CA ASN A 667 -26.90 -56.28 22.37
C ASN A 667 -27.20 -56.66 20.92
N ARG A 668 -27.20 -57.96 20.63
CA ARG A 668 -27.58 -58.50 19.30
C ARG A 668 -29.00 -58.14 18.88
N LYS A 669 -29.96 -58.05 19.81
CA LYS A 669 -31.34 -57.66 19.47
C LYS A 669 -31.41 -56.23 18.95
N PHE A 670 -30.58 -55.34 19.48
CA PHE A 670 -30.51 -53.96 18.99
C PHE A 670 -29.81 -53.88 17.63
N VAL A 671 -28.81 -54.72 17.36
CA VAL A 671 -28.25 -54.90 16.01
C VAL A 671 -29.32 -55.40 15.02
N SER A 672 -30.06 -56.46 15.38
CA SER A 672 -31.15 -56.98 14.54
C SER A 672 -32.23 -55.93 14.30
N PHE A 673 -32.56 -55.11 15.29
CA PHE A 673 -33.48 -53.99 15.15
C PHE A 673 -33.05 -53.01 14.03
N PHE A 674 -31.78 -52.64 13.94
CA PHE A 674 -31.29 -51.82 12.82
C PHE A 674 -31.53 -52.51 11.48
N LYS A 675 -31.11 -53.77 11.36
CA LYS A 675 -31.14 -54.55 10.12
C LYS A 675 -32.55 -54.86 9.61
N THR A 676 -33.43 -55.35 10.48
CA THR A 676 -34.72 -55.92 10.05
C THR A 676 -35.91 -54.98 10.26
N GLU A 677 -35.77 -53.95 11.09
CA GLU A 677 -36.88 -53.06 11.47
C GLU A 677 -36.63 -51.61 11.06
N LEU A 678 -35.59 -50.97 11.60
CA LEU A 678 -35.39 -49.52 11.45
C LEU A 678 -34.92 -49.12 10.04
N MET A 679 -33.86 -49.72 9.51
CA MET A 679 -33.31 -49.33 8.20
C MET A 679 -34.33 -49.57 7.07
N PRO A 680 -35.01 -50.74 6.98
CA PRO A 680 -36.06 -50.95 5.98
C PRO A 680 -37.21 -49.94 6.09
N HIS A 681 -37.56 -49.53 7.31
CA HIS A 681 -38.60 -48.51 7.54
C HIS A 681 -38.19 -47.12 7.06
N ILE A 682 -36.94 -46.72 7.26
CA ILE A 682 -36.41 -45.45 6.75
C ILE A 682 -36.32 -45.48 5.21
N GLU A 683 -35.82 -46.57 4.64
CA GLU A 683 -35.67 -46.74 3.18
C GLU A 683 -37.00 -46.74 2.43
N LYS A 684 -38.08 -47.20 3.06
CA LYS A 684 -39.43 -47.14 2.48
C LYS A 684 -40.03 -45.73 2.51
N LYS A 685 -39.61 -44.89 3.46
CA LYS A 685 -40.21 -43.56 3.70
C LYS A 685 -39.45 -42.41 3.05
N LEU A 686 -38.14 -42.56 2.84
CA LEU A 686 -37.26 -41.51 2.37
C LEU A 686 -36.39 -42.00 1.21
N PRO A 687 -35.98 -41.11 0.29
CA PRO A 687 -35.04 -41.44 -0.78
C PRO A 687 -33.62 -41.52 -0.22
N VAL A 688 -33.35 -42.50 0.64
CA VAL A 688 -32.01 -42.80 1.17
C VAL A 688 -31.33 -43.88 0.31
N SER A 689 -30.00 -43.81 0.21
CA SER A 689 -29.19 -44.82 -0.47
C SER A 689 -29.21 -46.13 0.31
N ASN A 690 -29.45 -47.23 -0.40
CA ASN A 690 -29.38 -48.59 0.14
C ASN A 690 -28.00 -49.24 -0.10
N ILE A 691 -27.01 -48.47 -0.55
CA ILE A 691 -25.64 -48.95 -0.78
C ILE A 691 -24.84 -48.80 0.51
N ARG A 692 -24.15 -49.87 0.91
CA ARG A 692 -23.30 -49.94 2.12
C ARG A 692 -22.35 -48.74 2.28
N LYS A 693 -21.75 -48.28 1.18
CA LYS A 693 -20.78 -47.17 1.16
C LYS A 693 -21.36 -45.80 1.55
N ASP A 694 -22.67 -45.62 1.40
CA ASP A 694 -23.38 -44.37 1.65
C ASP A 694 -24.05 -44.34 3.03
N ARG A 695 -23.87 -45.41 3.83
CA ARG A 695 -24.46 -45.56 5.15
C ARG A 695 -23.40 -45.35 6.23
N THR A 696 -23.71 -44.44 7.14
CA THR A 696 -22.85 -44.08 8.27
C THR A 696 -23.55 -44.34 9.59
N ILE A 697 -22.86 -44.94 10.55
CA ILE A 697 -23.30 -45.03 11.95
C ILE A 697 -22.41 -44.15 12.81
N TRP A 698 -23.03 -43.34 13.67
CA TRP A 698 -22.33 -42.36 14.51
C TRP A 698 -22.82 -42.46 15.94
N GLY A 699 -21.90 -42.59 16.89
CA GLY A 699 -22.22 -42.40 18.30
C GLY A 699 -21.08 -41.86 19.15
N VAL A 700 -21.46 -41.49 20.37
CA VAL A 700 -20.57 -40.95 21.41
C VAL A 700 -20.59 -41.83 22.65
N SER A 701 -19.46 -42.01 23.33
CA SER A 701 -19.37 -42.82 24.56
C SER A 701 -19.84 -44.26 24.29
N PHE A 702 -20.80 -44.80 25.05
CA PHE A 702 -21.41 -46.10 24.71
C PHE A 702 -22.04 -46.15 23.31
N GLY A 703 -22.45 -45.02 22.73
CA GLY A 703 -22.90 -44.97 21.34
C GLY A 703 -21.75 -45.22 20.35
N GLY A 704 -20.53 -44.81 20.69
CA GLY A 704 -19.32 -45.11 19.93
C GLY A 704 -18.91 -46.59 20.05
N LEU A 705 -19.01 -47.16 21.27
CA LEU A 705 -18.90 -48.61 21.47
C LEU A 705 -19.93 -49.38 20.62
N PHE A 706 -21.19 -48.92 20.60
CA PHE A 706 -22.21 -49.59 19.80
C PHE A 706 -21.95 -49.45 18.31
N ALA A 707 -21.43 -48.31 17.85
CA ALA A 707 -21.08 -48.09 16.43
C ALA A 707 -19.99 -49.07 15.95
N SER A 708 -19.00 -49.40 16.77
CA SER A 708 -18.04 -50.46 16.46
C SER A 708 -18.63 -51.85 16.63
N TYR A 709 -19.43 -52.09 17.68
CA TYR A 709 -20.07 -53.39 17.89
C TYR A 709 -21.02 -53.81 16.75
N ILE A 710 -21.85 -52.90 16.23
CA ILE A 710 -22.75 -53.21 15.11
C ILE A 710 -21.96 -53.48 13.81
N ALA A 711 -20.84 -52.80 13.61
CA ALA A 711 -19.96 -53.05 12.46
C ALA A 711 -19.30 -54.44 12.56
N ASP A 712 -18.91 -54.86 13.76
CA ASP A 712 -18.32 -56.18 14.01
C ASP A 712 -19.33 -57.34 13.81
N GLU A 713 -20.57 -57.15 14.27
CA GLU A 713 -21.62 -58.18 14.22
C GLU A 713 -22.28 -58.28 12.83
N GLU A 714 -22.43 -57.15 12.13
CA GLU A 714 -23.11 -57.07 10.84
C GLU A 714 -22.32 -56.15 9.87
N PRO A 715 -21.18 -56.62 9.34
CA PRO A 715 -20.23 -55.81 8.56
C PRO A 715 -20.81 -55.23 7.26
N ASP A 716 -21.91 -55.79 6.76
CA ASP A 716 -22.58 -55.36 5.52
C ASP A 716 -23.52 -54.16 5.70
N LEU A 717 -23.86 -53.77 6.94
CA LEU A 717 -24.83 -52.69 7.17
C LEU A 717 -24.25 -51.30 6.93
N PHE A 718 -23.01 -51.07 7.38
CA PHE A 718 -22.35 -49.76 7.37
C PHE A 718 -20.93 -49.90 6.85
N LYS A 719 -20.52 -49.01 5.94
CA LYS A 719 -19.10 -48.81 5.62
C LYS A 719 -18.44 -47.81 6.56
N ASN A 720 -19.18 -46.75 6.91
CA ASN A 720 -18.64 -45.57 7.58
C ASN A 720 -18.98 -45.61 9.08
N ILE A 721 -17.97 -45.64 9.95
CA ILE A 721 -18.13 -45.83 11.39
C ILE A 721 -17.52 -44.65 12.15
N VAL A 722 -18.35 -43.90 12.89
CA VAL A 722 -17.90 -42.72 13.66
C VAL A 722 -18.00 -43.00 15.16
N MET A 723 -16.85 -42.91 15.83
CA MET A 723 -16.69 -43.14 17.26
C MET A 723 -16.14 -41.87 17.92
N GLN A 724 -16.96 -41.20 18.72
CA GLN A 724 -16.49 -40.10 19.57
C GLN A 724 -16.37 -40.58 21.03
N SER A 725 -15.16 -40.56 21.57
CA SER A 725 -14.76 -41.06 22.89
C SER A 725 -15.43 -42.40 23.23
N PRO A 726 -15.24 -43.46 22.42
CA PRO A 726 -15.95 -44.72 22.63
C PRO A 726 -15.62 -45.32 24.00
N ALA A 727 -16.67 -45.55 24.81
CA ALA A 727 -16.51 -46.14 26.14
C ALA A 727 -16.54 -47.67 26.02
N PHE A 728 -15.37 -48.27 25.78
CA PHE A 728 -15.26 -49.72 25.56
C PHE A 728 -15.52 -50.57 26.81
N ASN A 729 -15.18 -50.09 28.01
CA ASN A 729 -15.54 -50.75 29.28
C ASN A 729 -17.07 -50.75 29.47
N PRO A 730 -17.75 -51.91 29.62
CA PRO A 730 -17.22 -53.20 30.07
C PRO A 730 -16.98 -54.27 29.00
N TYR A 731 -17.04 -53.93 27.71
CA TYR A 731 -16.95 -54.88 26.60
C TYR A 731 -15.63 -54.82 25.83
N TYR A 732 -14.52 -55.17 26.48
CA TYR A 732 -13.21 -55.28 25.82
C TYR A 732 -13.07 -56.51 24.91
N GLU A 733 -13.94 -57.52 25.03
CA GLU A 733 -13.98 -58.70 24.13
C GLU A 733 -14.11 -58.30 22.65
N LEU A 734 -14.66 -57.11 22.36
CA LEU A 734 -14.71 -56.55 21.00
C LEU A 734 -13.32 -56.42 20.37
N PHE A 735 -12.28 -56.19 21.17
CA PHE A 735 -10.91 -56.02 20.67
C PHE A 735 -10.40 -57.34 20.09
N ASP A 736 -10.68 -58.45 20.77
CA ASP A 736 -10.34 -59.80 20.31
C ASP A 736 -11.12 -60.19 19.05
N HIS A 737 -12.36 -59.71 18.90
CA HIS A 737 -13.12 -59.91 17.66
C HIS A 737 -12.43 -59.25 16.47
N TYR A 738 -12.10 -57.95 16.57
CA TYR A 738 -11.39 -57.25 15.49
C TYR A 738 -9.98 -57.82 15.23
N LYS A 739 -9.34 -58.37 16.26
CA LYS A 739 -8.04 -59.05 16.13
C LYS A 739 -8.15 -60.43 15.46
N SER A 740 -9.23 -61.18 15.69
CA SER A 740 -9.37 -62.55 15.18
C SER A 740 -10.09 -62.63 13.82
N LYS A 741 -11.07 -61.76 13.56
CA LYS A 741 -11.86 -61.77 12.33
C LYS A 741 -11.05 -61.29 11.10
N PRO A 742 -11.47 -61.69 9.88
CA PRO A 742 -10.91 -61.15 8.64
C PRO A 742 -11.11 -59.64 8.53
N LEU A 743 -10.12 -58.96 7.94
CA LEU A 743 -10.17 -57.52 7.67
C LEU A 743 -11.43 -57.17 6.86
N GLN A 744 -12.14 -56.14 7.31
CA GLN A 744 -13.36 -55.65 6.66
C GLN A 744 -13.09 -54.27 6.05
N ASP A 745 -13.73 -53.98 4.92
CA ASP A 745 -13.64 -52.66 4.25
C ASP A 745 -14.49 -51.61 4.99
N PHE A 746 -13.96 -51.09 6.09
CA PHE A 746 -14.54 -50.00 6.86
C PHE A 746 -13.75 -48.71 6.71
N LYS A 747 -14.46 -47.58 6.75
CA LYS A 747 -13.88 -46.24 6.88
C LYS A 747 -14.23 -45.68 8.25
N MET A 748 -13.26 -45.62 9.15
CA MET A 748 -13.47 -45.30 10.56
C MET A 748 -12.98 -43.91 10.94
N TYR A 749 -13.65 -43.30 11.90
CA TYR A 749 -13.20 -42.09 12.59
C TYR A 749 -13.26 -42.35 14.09
N LEU A 750 -12.17 -42.04 14.80
CA LEU A 750 -12.09 -42.16 16.24
C LEU A 750 -11.52 -40.86 16.83
N GLY A 751 -12.37 -40.11 17.53
CA GLY A 751 -11.98 -38.88 18.23
C GLY A 751 -11.97 -39.07 19.75
N TYR A 752 -10.95 -38.60 20.46
CA TYR A 752 -10.85 -38.71 21.93
C TYR A 752 -9.99 -37.59 22.54
N GLY A 753 -10.09 -37.41 23.86
CA GLY A 753 -9.37 -36.40 24.64
C GLY A 753 -8.31 -37.01 25.56
N THR A 754 -7.27 -36.24 25.89
CA THR A 754 -6.18 -36.70 26.78
C THR A 754 -6.35 -36.27 28.25
N GLY A 755 -7.45 -35.58 28.57
CA GLY A 755 -7.85 -35.25 29.94
C GLY A 755 -8.59 -36.40 30.62
N LYS A 756 -9.68 -36.09 31.33
CA LYS A 756 -10.59 -37.10 31.92
C LYS A 756 -11.55 -37.64 30.85
N ASP A 757 -10.99 -38.40 29.91
CA ASP A 757 -11.73 -39.04 28.80
C ASP A 757 -11.35 -40.54 28.63
N THR A 758 -11.54 -41.13 27.44
CA THR A 758 -11.42 -42.56 27.15
C THR A 758 -10.05 -43.00 26.62
N GLU A 759 -9.03 -42.14 26.62
CA GLU A 759 -7.69 -42.41 26.03
C GLU A 759 -7.11 -43.79 26.37
N SER A 760 -7.17 -44.20 27.65
CA SER A 760 -6.68 -45.51 28.11
C SER A 760 -7.36 -46.71 27.45
N GLN A 761 -8.59 -46.53 26.95
CA GLN A 761 -9.38 -47.55 26.25
C GLN A 761 -9.23 -47.42 24.74
N ASP A 762 -9.04 -46.19 24.24
CA ASP A 762 -8.95 -45.89 22.81
C ASP A 762 -7.61 -46.33 22.22
N LEU A 763 -6.49 -46.12 22.93
CA LEU A 763 -5.15 -46.45 22.44
C LEU A 763 -4.97 -47.92 22.06
N PRO A 764 -5.39 -48.91 22.88
CA PRO A 764 -5.27 -50.32 22.49
C PRO A 764 -6.17 -50.66 21.28
N PHE A 765 -7.36 -50.07 21.17
CA PHE A 765 -8.23 -50.28 20.02
C PHE A 765 -7.63 -49.71 18.74
N ILE A 766 -7.13 -48.47 18.78
CA ILE A 766 -6.42 -47.81 17.68
C ILE A 766 -5.26 -48.66 17.19
N LYS A 767 -4.46 -49.19 18.12
CA LYS A 767 -3.33 -50.07 17.80
C LYS A 767 -3.79 -51.30 17.01
N ILE A 768 -4.86 -51.97 17.45
CA ILE A 768 -5.43 -53.12 16.74
C ILE A 768 -5.90 -52.71 15.34
N MET A 769 -6.58 -51.57 15.19
CA MET A 769 -7.06 -51.09 13.89
C MET A 769 -5.90 -50.84 12.91
N GLN A 770 -4.84 -50.19 13.39
CA GLN A 770 -3.64 -49.88 12.59
C GLN A 770 -2.86 -51.15 12.21
N GLU A 771 -2.65 -52.08 13.14
CA GLU A 771 -1.95 -53.35 12.89
C GLU A 771 -2.70 -54.24 11.89
N LYS A 772 -4.03 -54.21 11.89
CA LYS A 772 -4.88 -54.94 10.94
C LYS A 772 -5.00 -54.25 9.57
N GLY A 773 -4.62 -52.98 9.47
CA GLY A 773 -4.72 -52.21 8.22
C GLY A 773 -6.11 -51.62 7.94
N TYR A 774 -6.91 -51.32 8.96
CA TYR A 774 -8.18 -50.59 8.77
C TYR A 774 -7.93 -49.13 8.37
N GLU A 775 -8.79 -48.58 7.49
CA GLU A 775 -8.83 -47.14 7.23
C GLU A 775 -9.44 -46.43 8.45
N ILE A 776 -8.60 -45.78 9.27
CA ILE A 776 -9.04 -45.05 10.48
C ILE A 776 -8.41 -43.66 10.55
N LEU A 777 -9.25 -42.63 10.68
CA LEU A 777 -8.83 -41.26 11.01
C LEU A 777 -8.93 -41.05 12.52
N ILE A 778 -7.82 -40.60 13.13
CA ILE A 778 -7.71 -40.39 14.58
C ILE A 778 -7.69 -38.89 14.86
N ASP A 779 -8.59 -38.43 15.71
CA ASP A 779 -8.69 -37.03 16.14
C ASP A 779 -8.45 -36.91 17.65
N ARG A 780 -7.20 -36.65 18.01
CA ARG A 780 -6.74 -36.54 19.40
C ARG A 780 -6.78 -35.08 19.85
N VAL A 781 -7.52 -34.80 20.92
CA VAL A 781 -7.70 -33.44 21.47
C VAL A 781 -7.01 -33.31 22.83
N ASP A 782 -5.92 -32.54 22.88
CA ASP A 782 -5.13 -32.40 24.10
C ASP A 782 -5.89 -31.71 25.25
N GLY A 783 -5.84 -32.30 26.44
CA GLY A 783 -6.44 -31.77 27.68
C GLY A 783 -7.98 -31.84 27.74
N ALA A 784 -8.64 -32.39 26.71
CA ALA A 784 -10.08 -32.47 26.64
C ALA A 784 -10.66 -33.59 27.54
N ASN A 785 -11.83 -33.33 28.14
CA ASN A 785 -12.56 -34.27 29.00
C ASN A 785 -13.76 -34.86 28.26
N HIS A 786 -14.36 -35.92 28.82
CA HIS A 786 -15.55 -36.62 28.29
C HIS A 786 -16.84 -35.78 28.25
N ASP A 787 -16.86 -34.71 27.45
CA ASP A 787 -17.98 -33.78 27.36
C ASP A 787 -18.13 -33.11 25.97
N TRP A 788 -19.21 -32.35 25.81
CA TRP A 788 -19.57 -31.74 24.52
C TRP A 788 -18.65 -30.60 24.07
N LYS A 789 -17.80 -30.04 24.94
CA LYS A 789 -16.76 -29.08 24.53
C LYS A 789 -15.70 -29.77 23.67
N GLN A 790 -15.52 -31.08 23.82
CA GLN A 790 -14.66 -31.89 22.96
C GLN A 790 -15.39 -32.36 21.69
N TRP A 791 -16.61 -32.89 21.84
CA TRP A 791 -17.30 -33.54 20.72
C TRP A 791 -17.91 -32.58 19.70
N GLU A 792 -18.32 -31.39 20.11
CA GLU A 792 -18.99 -30.41 19.23
C GLU A 792 -18.06 -29.80 18.16
N PRO A 793 -16.79 -29.45 18.47
CA PRO A 793 -15.84 -28.97 17.48
C PRO A 793 -15.58 -29.98 16.35
N GLN A 794 -15.50 -31.28 16.69
CA GLN A 794 -15.18 -32.38 15.77
C GLN A 794 -16.26 -32.62 14.69
N LEU A 795 -17.49 -32.17 14.93
CA LEU A 795 -18.65 -32.52 14.08
C LEU A 795 -18.46 -32.07 12.62
N ASN A 796 -17.83 -30.92 12.38
CA ASN A 796 -17.61 -30.43 11.02
C ASN A 796 -16.61 -31.30 10.26
N ASP A 797 -15.52 -31.67 10.90
CA ASP A 797 -14.46 -32.46 10.29
C ASP A 797 -14.93 -33.88 9.98
N ILE A 798 -15.74 -34.47 10.87
CA ILE A 798 -16.42 -35.75 10.62
C ILE A 798 -17.33 -35.65 9.39
N LEU A 799 -18.19 -34.63 9.32
CA LEU A 799 -19.09 -34.45 8.18
C LEU A 799 -18.32 -34.28 6.86
N ILE A 800 -17.24 -33.51 6.87
CA ILE A 800 -16.39 -33.32 5.69
C ILE A 800 -15.65 -34.61 5.32
N TYR A 801 -15.14 -35.37 6.29
CA TYR A 801 -14.40 -36.61 6.04
C TYR A 801 -15.25 -37.67 5.33
N TYR A 802 -16.54 -37.77 5.66
CA TYR A 802 -17.45 -38.76 5.07
C TYR A 802 -18.24 -38.26 3.86
N PHE A 803 -18.62 -36.98 3.85
CA PHE A 803 -19.56 -36.44 2.86
C PHE A 803 -18.99 -35.29 2.04
N GLY A 804 -17.70 -34.99 2.20
CA GLY A 804 -17.01 -33.94 1.47
C GLY A 804 -17.03 -34.18 -0.04
N LYS A 805 -17.23 -33.10 -0.82
CA LYS A 805 -17.12 -33.18 -2.28
C LYS A 805 -15.68 -33.49 -2.66
N ARG A 806 -15.46 -34.56 -3.42
CA ARG A 806 -14.17 -34.79 -4.08
C ARG A 806 -14.02 -33.73 -5.17
N ASN A 807 -13.01 -32.87 -5.05
CA ASN A 807 -12.63 -31.99 -6.16
C ASN A 807 -11.99 -32.88 -7.23
N ASP A 808 -12.78 -33.29 -8.22
CA ASP A 808 -12.27 -33.81 -9.48
C ASP A 808 -11.61 -32.63 -10.23
N GLY A 809 -10.36 -32.32 -9.88
CA GLY A 809 -9.60 -31.22 -10.48
C GLY A 809 -8.69 -30.49 -9.52
N GLN A 810 -7.66 -31.18 -9.01
CA GLN A 810 -6.39 -30.58 -8.60
C GLN A 810 -5.33 -31.68 -8.52
N PHE A 811 -4.63 -31.87 -9.65
CA PHE A 811 -3.23 -32.28 -9.72
C PHE A 811 -2.48 -31.20 -10.49
#